data_AF-A0A3A0GBB6-F1
#
_entry.id   AF-A0A3A0GBB6-F1
#
_cell.length_a   1.000
_cell.length_b   1.000
_cell.length_c   1.000
_cell.angle_alpha   90.00
_cell.angle_beta   90.00
_cell.angle_gamma   90.00
#
_symmetry.space_group_name_H-M   'P 1'
#
loop_
_entity.id
_entity.type
_entity.pdbx_description
1 polymer ?
#
loop_
_entity_poly.entity_id
_entity_poly.type
_entity_poly.pdbx_seq_one_letter_code
_entity_poly.pdbx_strand_id
1 'polypeptide(L)'
;MRHSPPRLPIGALAAALAAVAVLGPTARSAPIPGYRLETVWPASAHGLATPNNLSVDAGGRLWLLDGPSGAAVALARDGTLAETRPVPRDSLDLAAEPGGDLYLGRWAGTPRLHSTVGRYTASGAAAWEQQSPGATGTGVAATAGRVWFTEPKTGALVWFGRTDGRVSGQVAPRGVGRGFPADVAVGPDGTLFATDLVAGTVYAWPEPYLPGDYGVWSMLESSGPFRIGVGADAGGETLVAVLFSDGLVRVHRPDGTLVARFFVPGEPLDLAVGNGGRIYVLDEATDGVQVYAPGPPPTPTPVPADPPLTDRSCRLTGVRTLAPDRLTRCAATDVTLSVQADCPPGAVVGADIAIITDVSSSMRNGKLDGARAAARRFVDGLDLRYHQAAVIGFSGAATVEQPLSADRATLHGALDALTIGGGNTNIYAALRTASDHLRTAGRPDALPVMVLLTDGDPIRPMVPEPATAALVAAERARARRTYIVTIGLGNTIDSLLLETIASSRKDFYYAPDVVDLDRIYRAILDVVAQMNLTDLVVEDTPAEPFTRYVAGSGRPPPLVVNDTLTWTWPSLPADGLTFTYKLAAGAPGQGPAGRARVRYTDADGTRRTFTFPEPPLAVVLPTPTPGSAPPTAAPTDDPGLPTPLPATPVPVACAPGKAWWLQVVVFPDTVGSGSYRCPGCNGTWDGGDHWQLVDGRVPASTLIVADAAGSPLWIGDVSAGATRGPARANIQLCAPPPYRVTLARPPAGYVACPNSPPYRLIRPSAFAGGRWAETAFAVWPGCGIAPPTVPPARPPTATPTPLPPCP
;
A
#
# COMPACT_ATOMS: atom_id res chain seq x y z
N MET A 1 10.71 27.51 -70.40
CA MET A 1 11.13 28.93 -70.30
C MET A 1 11.79 29.10 -68.94
N ARG A 2 13.13 28.98 -68.90
CA ARG A 2 14.10 30.10 -68.70
C ARG A 2 13.88 30.75 -67.31
N HIS A 3 14.79 30.73 -66.35
CA HIS A 3 16.26 30.64 -66.37
C HIS A 3 16.81 30.12 -65.02
N SER A 4 17.65 29.08 -65.07
CA SER A 4 18.85 28.91 -64.21
C SER A 4 19.92 29.96 -64.63
N PRO A 5 21.12 30.18 -64.01
CA PRO A 5 21.98 29.20 -63.31
C PRO A 5 22.95 29.87 -62.24
N PRO A 6 24.23 29.48 -61.98
CA PRO A 6 24.62 28.35 -61.09
C PRO A 6 26.04 28.44 -60.40
N ARG A 7 26.51 27.30 -59.85
CA ARG A 7 27.92 26.74 -59.79
C ARG A 7 28.92 27.36 -58.77
N LEU A 8 29.89 26.68 -58.14
CA LEU A 8 30.51 25.32 -58.09
C LEU A 8 31.67 25.40 -57.00
N PRO A 9 32.63 24.46 -56.85
CA PRO A 9 32.62 23.19 -56.10
C PRO A 9 33.90 23.05 -55.21
N ILE A 10 34.37 21.80 -55.03
CA ILE A 10 35.62 21.26 -54.43
C ILE A 10 35.26 20.50 -53.15
N GLY A 11 35.51 19.20 -52.98
CA GLY A 11 36.23 18.20 -53.76
C GLY A 11 36.29 16.94 -52.87
N ALA A 12 36.14 15.76 -53.46
CA ALA A 12 36.14 14.48 -52.79
C ALA A 12 37.54 14.07 -52.30
N LEU A 13 37.65 13.32 -51.19
CA LEU A 13 38.60 12.21 -51.05
C LEU A 13 38.25 11.23 -49.90
N ALA A 14 37.96 9.98 -50.30
CA ALA A 14 38.37 8.69 -49.75
C ALA A 14 37.92 8.18 -48.35
N ALA A 15 37.89 6.84 -48.29
CA ALA A 15 37.19 6.00 -47.33
C ALA A 15 38.13 5.17 -46.41
N ALA A 16 37.55 4.73 -45.28
CA ALA A 16 37.74 3.47 -44.53
C ALA A 16 38.95 3.24 -43.57
N LEU A 17 38.57 2.65 -42.41
CA LEU A 17 39.27 1.77 -41.44
C LEU A 17 40.00 2.34 -40.19
N ALA A 18 39.34 2.20 -39.02
CA ALA A 18 39.79 1.60 -37.73
C ALA A 18 38.75 1.97 -36.63
N ALA A 19 37.88 1.12 -36.06
CA ALA A 19 38.03 -0.09 -35.22
C ALA A 19 38.52 0.14 -33.76
N VAL A 20 37.54 0.09 -32.83
CA VAL A 20 37.50 -0.64 -31.53
C VAL A 20 38.14 -0.06 -30.23
N ALA A 21 37.21 0.15 -29.26
CA ALA A 21 37.21 -0.05 -27.79
C ALA A 21 38.02 0.82 -26.81
N VAL A 22 37.31 1.37 -25.79
CA VAL A 22 37.34 0.98 -24.35
C VAL A 22 35.98 1.40 -23.72
N LEU A 23 35.00 0.50 -23.54
CA LEU A 23 34.61 -0.19 -22.29
C LEU A 23 34.33 0.71 -21.06
N GLY A 24 33.09 0.64 -20.54
CA GLY A 24 32.65 1.26 -19.28
C GLY A 24 33.32 0.67 -18.03
N PRO A 25 32.93 1.09 -16.81
CA PRO A 25 31.73 0.50 -16.20
C PRO A 25 30.99 1.56 -15.32
N THR A 26 29.84 1.40 -14.69
CA THR A 26 29.01 0.27 -14.24
C THR A 26 27.61 0.84 -14.12
N ALA A 27 26.61 -0.01 -14.39
CA ALA A 27 25.20 0.21 -14.14
C ALA A 27 24.91 1.06 -12.90
N ARG A 28 24.28 2.21 -13.12
CA ARG A 28 23.24 2.69 -12.20
C ARG A 28 21.95 2.42 -12.92
N SER A 29 21.24 1.41 -12.42
CA SER A 29 19.92 0.99 -12.88
C SER A 29 19.10 2.21 -13.27
N ALA A 30 18.67 2.22 -14.53
CA ALA A 30 17.68 3.16 -15.02
C ALA A 30 16.48 3.20 -14.07
N PRO A 31 15.74 4.33 -13.99
CA PRO A 31 14.46 4.35 -13.28
C PRO A 31 13.59 3.18 -13.79
N ILE A 32 12.73 2.55 -12.98
CA ILE A 32 11.77 1.52 -13.48
C ILE A 32 10.48 2.22 -13.98
N PRO A 33 10.24 2.26 -15.31
CA PRO A 33 9.14 3.01 -15.90
C PRO A 33 8.44 2.14 -16.97
N GLY A 34 7.25 1.65 -16.67
CA GLY A 34 6.74 0.52 -17.43
C GLY A 34 5.93 0.86 -18.66
N TYR A 35 5.14 1.94 -18.65
CA TYR A 35 3.99 2.09 -19.55
C TYR A 35 3.87 3.49 -20.16
N ARG A 36 3.45 3.56 -21.43
CA ARG A 36 3.09 4.79 -22.15
C ARG A 36 1.65 4.73 -22.63
N LEU A 37 0.95 5.86 -22.64
CA LEU A 37 -0.34 5.98 -23.32
C LEU A 37 -0.13 5.79 -24.83
N GLU A 38 -0.73 4.76 -25.40
CA GLU A 38 -0.66 4.43 -26.82
C GLU A 38 -1.80 5.12 -27.59
N THR A 39 -3.02 5.06 -27.06
CA THR A 39 -4.23 5.61 -27.69
C THR A 39 -5.35 5.75 -26.68
N VAL A 40 -6.40 6.50 -27.04
CA VAL A 40 -7.67 6.57 -26.32
C VAL A 40 -8.79 6.14 -27.26
N TRP A 41 -9.65 5.22 -26.82
CA TRP A 41 -10.81 4.76 -27.56
C TRP A 41 -12.09 5.36 -26.95
N PRO A 42 -12.75 6.32 -27.61
CA PRO A 42 -14.02 6.86 -27.12
C PRO A 42 -15.11 5.79 -27.14
N ALA A 43 -15.84 5.58 -26.05
CA ALA A 43 -16.92 4.60 -26.03
C ALA A 43 -18.06 4.91 -27.01
N SER A 44 -18.29 6.20 -27.27
CA SER A 44 -19.25 6.67 -28.27
C SER A 44 -18.94 6.18 -29.69
N ALA A 45 -17.67 5.92 -30.02
CA ALA A 45 -17.26 5.32 -31.29
C ALA A 45 -17.71 3.85 -31.43
N HIS A 46 -18.07 3.22 -30.31
CA HIS A 46 -18.54 1.83 -30.24
C HIS A 46 -20.02 1.72 -29.87
N GLY A 47 -20.76 2.84 -29.92
CA GLY A 47 -22.20 2.88 -29.63
C GLY A 47 -22.55 2.76 -28.15
N LEU A 48 -21.57 2.94 -27.25
CA LEU A 48 -21.78 2.99 -25.81
C LEU A 48 -21.86 4.44 -25.34
N ALA A 49 -22.76 4.72 -24.40
CA ALA A 49 -22.99 6.06 -23.88
C ALA A 49 -22.20 6.29 -22.59
N THR A 50 -22.32 5.37 -21.63
CA THR A 50 -21.73 5.48 -20.30
C THR A 50 -21.26 4.09 -19.85
N PRO A 51 -20.19 3.55 -20.45
CA PRO A 51 -19.61 2.29 -20.01
C PRO A 51 -19.25 2.36 -18.52
N ASN A 52 -19.57 1.32 -17.78
CA ASN A 52 -19.37 1.25 -16.32
C ASN A 52 -18.31 0.24 -15.89
N ASN A 53 -17.86 -0.66 -16.78
CA ASN A 53 -16.90 -1.71 -16.44
C ASN A 53 -16.22 -2.30 -17.68
N LEU A 54 -15.06 -2.94 -17.50
CA LEU A 54 -14.36 -3.66 -18.57
C LEU A 54 -13.69 -4.97 -18.11
N SER A 55 -13.56 -5.93 -19.02
CA SER A 55 -12.85 -7.19 -18.77
C SER A 55 -12.15 -7.65 -20.04
N VAL A 56 -11.04 -8.38 -19.92
CA VAL A 56 -10.40 -9.03 -21.06
C VAL A 56 -10.74 -10.52 -21.06
N ASP A 57 -11.13 -11.07 -22.21
CA ASP A 57 -11.33 -12.51 -22.36
C ASP A 57 -10.03 -13.26 -22.68
N ALA A 58 -10.03 -14.59 -22.61
CA ALA A 58 -8.84 -15.40 -22.87
C ALA A 58 -8.30 -15.28 -24.32
N GLY A 59 -9.13 -14.82 -25.28
CA GLY A 59 -8.68 -14.49 -26.64
C GLY A 59 -7.92 -13.16 -26.72
N GLY A 60 -7.98 -12.36 -25.66
CA GLY A 60 -7.43 -11.02 -25.57
C GLY A 60 -8.33 -9.95 -26.19
N ARG A 61 -9.64 -10.21 -26.33
CA ARG A 61 -10.62 -9.17 -26.67
C ARG A 61 -10.98 -8.39 -25.42
N LEU A 62 -11.09 -7.07 -25.56
CA LEU A 62 -11.55 -6.19 -24.49
C LEU A 62 -13.06 -6.10 -24.54
N TRP A 63 -13.74 -6.50 -23.49
CA TRP A 63 -15.16 -6.30 -23.30
C TRP A 63 -15.42 -5.02 -22.52
N LEU A 64 -16.31 -4.19 -23.04
CA LEU A 64 -16.84 -3.00 -22.36
C LEU A 64 -18.32 -3.24 -22.05
N LEU A 65 -18.71 -2.99 -20.81
CA LEU A 65 -20.10 -3.04 -20.37
C LEU A 65 -20.67 -1.64 -20.23
N ASP A 66 -21.84 -1.43 -20.82
CA ASP A 66 -22.74 -0.32 -20.53
C ASP A 66 -24.08 -0.93 -20.09
N GLY A 67 -24.16 -1.21 -18.79
CA GLY A 67 -25.36 -1.70 -18.14
C GLY A 67 -26.57 -0.81 -18.43
N PRO A 68 -26.52 0.51 -18.15
CA PRO A 68 -27.66 1.41 -18.38
C PRO A 68 -28.23 1.36 -19.81
N SER A 69 -27.38 1.24 -20.84
CA SER A 69 -27.85 1.09 -22.22
C SER A 69 -28.33 -0.34 -22.54
N GLY A 70 -27.91 -1.34 -21.76
CA GLY A 70 -28.23 -2.75 -21.94
C GLY A 70 -27.35 -3.42 -22.98
N ALA A 71 -26.10 -2.95 -23.13
CA ALA A 71 -25.17 -3.45 -24.12
C ALA A 71 -23.79 -3.78 -23.53
N ALA A 72 -23.18 -4.84 -24.05
CA ALA A 72 -21.76 -5.11 -23.91
C ALA A 72 -21.12 -5.22 -25.30
N VAL A 73 -19.94 -4.62 -25.49
CA VAL A 73 -19.22 -4.67 -26.76
C VAL A 73 -17.85 -5.31 -26.57
N ALA A 74 -17.45 -6.18 -27.50
CA ALA A 74 -16.11 -6.72 -27.56
C ALA A 74 -15.30 -5.98 -28.62
N LEU A 75 -14.14 -5.48 -28.23
CA LEU A 75 -13.16 -4.85 -29.09
C LEU A 75 -11.99 -5.80 -29.34
N ALA A 76 -11.52 -5.85 -30.59
CA ALA A 76 -10.27 -6.49 -30.93
C ALA A 76 -9.08 -5.69 -30.36
N ARG A 77 -7.88 -6.25 -30.47
CA ARG A 77 -6.65 -5.67 -29.89
C ARG A 77 -6.25 -4.31 -30.47
N ASP A 78 -6.76 -3.96 -31.65
CA ASP A 78 -6.55 -2.68 -32.32
C ASP A 78 -7.66 -1.66 -32.03
N GLY A 79 -8.64 -2.03 -31.19
CA GLY A 79 -9.80 -1.20 -30.84
C GLY A 79 -10.96 -1.32 -31.82
N THR A 80 -10.88 -2.18 -32.84
CA THR A 80 -12.00 -2.39 -33.77
C THR A 80 -13.14 -3.16 -33.10
N LEU A 81 -14.38 -2.75 -33.36
CA LEU A 81 -15.56 -3.44 -32.83
C LEU A 81 -15.67 -4.84 -33.44
N ALA A 82 -15.59 -5.87 -32.60
CA ALA A 82 -15.69 -7.27 -33.00
C ALA A 82 -17.11 -7.82 -32.80
N GLU A 83 -17.78 -7.44 -31.71
CA GLU A 83 -19.06 -8.01 -31.32
C GLU A 83 -19.85 -7.03 -30.44
N THR A 84 -21.18 -7.08 -30.53
CA THR A 84 -22.10 -6.39 -29.61
C THR A 84 -23.11 -7.40 -29.09
N ARG A 85 -23.38 -7.39 -27.79
CA ARG A 85 -24.32 -8.28 -27.13
C ARG A 85 -25.31 -7.52 -26.26
N PRO A 86 -26.59 -7.92 -26.28
CA PRO A 86 -27.54 -7.43 -25.29
C PRO A 86 -27.19 -8.00 -23.92
N VAL A 87 -27.29 -7.16 -22.89
CA VAL A 87 -27.16 -7.53 -21.49
C VAL A 87 -28.31 -6.90 -20.68
N PRO A 88 -28.66 -7.45 -19.51
CA PRO A 88 -29.63 -6.82 -18.63
C PRO A 88 -29.21 -5.39 -18.25
N ARG A 89 -30.18 -4.47 -18.19
CA ARG A 89 -29.92 -3.03 -17.97
C ARG A 89 -29.37 -2.66 -16.59
N ASP A 90 -29.48 -3.60 -15.67
CA ASP A 90 -29.02 -3.52 -14.29
C ASP A 90 -27.65 -4.17 -14.10
N SER A 91 -26.93 -4.48 -15.18
CA SER A 91 -25.57 -5.04 -15.13
C SER A 91 -24.56 -4.00 -14.64
N LEU A 92 -23.66 -4.44 -13.77
CA LEU A 92 -22.78 -3.57 -12.99
C LEU A 92 -21.30 -3.83 -13.27
N ASP A 93 -20.99 -5.09 -13.53
CA ASP A 93 -19.64 -5.61 -13.71
C ASP A 93 -19.72 -6.89 -14.55
N LEU A 94 -18.64 -7.22 -15.24
CA LEU A 94 -18.56 -8.40 -16.09
C LEU A 94 -17.26 -9.19 -15.87
N ALA A 95 -17.34 -10.50 -16.05
CA ALA A 95 -16.17 -11.33 -16.34
C ALA A 95 -16.42 -12.11 -17.62
N ALA A 96 -15.50 -11.99 -18.58
CA ALA A 96 -15.58 -12.70 -19.85
C ALA A 96 -14.81 -14.02 -19.79
N GLU A 97 -15.46 -15.14 -20.15
CA GLU A 97 -14.82 -16.45 -20.12
C GLU A 97 -14.20 -16.83 -21.49
N PRO A 98 -13.12 -17.65 -21.51
CA PRO A 98 -12.63 -18.30 -22.74
C PRO A 98 -13.70 -18.98 -23.62
N GLY A 99 -14.77 -19.53 -23.03
CA GLY A 99 -15.87 -20.16 -23.76
C GLY A 99 -16.83 -19.19 -24.46
N GLY A 100 -16.62 -17.88 -24.29
CA GLY A 100 -17.42 -16.84 -24.91
C GLY A 100 -18.70 -16.50 -24.14
N ASP A 101 -18.90 -16.98 -22.91
CA ASP A 101 -19.99 -16.53 -22.04
C ASP A 101 -19.57 -15.29 -21.24
N LEU A 102 -20.56 -14.50 -20.82
CA LEU A 102 -20.38 -13.38 -19.91
C LEU A 102 -20.98 -13.72 -18.55
N TYR A 103 -20.21 -13.55 -17.49
CA TYR A 103 -20.73 -13.52 -16.14
C TYR A 103 -21.01 -12.08 -15.77
N LEU A 104 -22.22 -11.80 -15.30
CA LEU A 104 -22.64 -10.45 -14.94
C LEU A 104 -23.03 -10.40 -13.47
N GLY A 105 -22.46 -9.43 -12.77
CA GLY A 105 -23.02 -8.92 -11.53
C GLY A 105 -24.10 -7.90 -11.88
N ARG A 106 -25.28 -8.03 -11.30
CA ARG A 106 -26.44 -7.17 -11.59
C ARG A 106 -27.04 -6.62 -10.31
N TRP A 107 -27.68 -5.46 -10.37
CA TRP A 107 -28.43 -4.93 -9.24
C TRP A 107 -29.78 -5.63 -9.09
N ALA A 108 -30.06 -6.22 -7.92
CA ALA A 108 -31.32 -6.93 -7.68
C ALA A 108 -32.53 -6.01 -7.36
N GLY A 109 -32.36 -4.68 -7.41
CA GLY A 109 -33.46 -3.72 -7.27
C GLY A 109 -34.13 -3.64 -5.88
N THR A 110 -33.61 -4.32 -4.85
CA THR A 110 -34.22 -4.33 -3.51
C THR A 110 -33.22 -3.90 -2.41
N PRO A 111 -33.71 -3.38 -1.26
CA PRO A 111 -32.86 -3.09 -0.11
C PRO A 111 -32.33 -4.34 0.62
N ARG A 112 -32.92 -5.53 0.38
CA ARG A 112 -32.57 -6.79 1.05
C ARG A 112 -31.58 -7.65 0.24
N LEU A 113 -31.61 -7.52 -1.08
CA LEU A 113 -30.72 -8.20 -2.02
C LEU A 113 -30.01 -7.12 -2.84
N HIS A 114 -28.69 -7.05 -2.70
CA HIS A 114 -27.89 -6.06 -3.40
C HIS A 114 -27.66 -6.45 -4.85
N SER A 115 -27.56 -7.76 -5.13
CA SER A 115 -27.24 -8.22 -6.47
C SER A 115 -27.86 -9.56 -6.90
N THR A 116 -27.96 -9.70 -8.20
CA THR A 116 -28.18 -10.95 -8.93
C THR A 116 -26.88 -11.28 -9.63
N VAL A 117 -26.46 -12.54 -9.60
CA VAL A 117 -25.33 -13.03 -10.37
C VAL A 117 -25.84 -13.97 -11.45
N GLY A 118 -25.32 -13.86 -12.66
CA GLY A 118 -25.80 -14.67 -13.77
C GLY A 118 -24.73 -15.01 -14.78
N ARG A 119 -24.90 -16.16 -15.44
CA ARG A 119 -24.13 -16.57 -16.61
C ARG A 119 -24.98 -16.35 -17.84
N TYR A 120 -24.47 -15.58 -18.79
CA TYR A 120 -25.17 -15.20 -20.02
C TYR A 120 -24.43 -15.79 -21.22
N THR A 121 -25.18 -16.49 -22.05
CA THR A 121 -24.67 -17.12 -23.27
C THR A 121 -24.42 -16.07 -24.36
N ALA A 122 -23.79 -16.48 -25.46
CA ALA A 122 -23.54 -15.61 -26.61
C ALA A 122 -24.82 -14.96 -27.21
N SER A 123 -26.00 -15.56 -27.02
CA SER A 123 -27.27 -14.95 -27.45
C SER A 123 -27.80 -13.86 -26.52
N GLY A 124 -27.14 -13.63 -25.37
CA GLY A 124 -27.62 -12.78 -24.28
C GLY A 124 -28.64 -13.46 -23.36
N ALA A 125 -29.02 -14.71 -23.64
CA ALA A 125 -29.90 -15.48 -22.76
C ALA A 125 -29.15 -15.97 -21.52
N ALA A 126 -29.80 -15.86 -20.35
CA ALA A 126 -29.28 -16.40 -19.12
C ALA A 126 -29.25 -17.93 -19.16
N ALA A 127 -28.08 -18.52 -18.96
CA ALA A 127 -27.94 -19.94 -18.66
C ALA A 127 -28.43 -20.25 -17.24
N TRP A 128 -28.16 -19.34 -16.30
CA TRP A 128 -28.72 -19.32 -14.94
C TRP A 128 -28.59 -17.92 -14.34
N GLU A 129 -29.44 -17.62 -13.36
CA GLU A 129 -29.42 -16.39 -12.54
C GLU A 129 -29.70 -16.75 -11.09
N GLN A 130 -29.01 -16.09 -10.16
CA GLN A 130 -29.09 -16.38 -8.74
C GLN A 130 -29.07 -15.10 -7.92
N GLN A 131 -29.95 -15.04 -6.92
CA GLN A 131 -29.95 -13.94 -5.97
C GLN A 131 -28.85 -14.17 -4.92
N SER A 132 -28.05 -13.14 -4.64
CA SER A 132 -27.00 -13.20 -3.63
C SER A 132 -27.20 -12.10 -2.58
N PRO A 133 -27.73 -12.45 -1.39
CA PRO A 133 -27.91 -11.52 -0.29
C PRO A 133 -26.56 -11.12 0.32
N GLY A 134 -25.87 -10.15 -0.30
CA GLY A 134 -24.65 -9.55 0.26
C GLY A 134 -23.59 -9.21 -0.77
N ALA A 135 -23.59 -9.88 -1.93
CA ALA A 135 -22.68 -9.53 -3.02
C ALA A 135 -23.04 -8.15 -3.57
N THR A 136 -22.05 -7.34 -3.94
CA THR A 136 -22.32 -6.02 -4.56
C THR A 136 -22.62 -6.12 -6.03
N GLY A 137 -22.16 -7.19 -6.68
CA GLY A 137 -22.13 -7.30 -8.13
C GLY A 137 -21.14 -6.35 -8.79
N THR A 138 -20.18 -5.77 -8.05
CA THR A 138 -19.21 -4.76 -8.52
C THR A 138 -17.75 -5.21 -8.48
N GLY A 139 -17.54 -6.50 -8.25
CA GLY A 139 -16.29 -7.22 -8.48
C GLY A 139 -16.65 -8.63 -8.94
N VAL A 140 -16.36 -8.98 -10.19
CA VAL A 140 -16.66 -10.28 -10.80
C VAL A 140 -15.40 -10.84 -11.44
N ALA A 141 -15.06 -12.08 -11.11
CA ALA A 141 -14.00 -12.80 -11.78
C ALA A 141 -14.42 -14.24 -12.07
N ALA A 142 -13.86 -14.87 -13.09
CA ALA A 142 -14.22 -16.23 -13.47
C ALA A 142 -12.98 -17.09 -13.74
N THR A 143 -13.07 -18.36 -13.34
CA THR A 143 -12.18 -19.43 -13.76
C THR A 143 -12.96 -20.39 -14.67
N ALA A 144 -12.31 -21.42 -15.24
CA ALA A 144 -12.99 -22.40 -16.07
C ALA A 144 -14.14 -23.16 -15.35
N GLY A 145 -14.14 -23.20 -14.01
CA GLY A 145 -15.13 -23.94 -13.22
C GLY A 145 -15.88 -23.14 -12.15
N ARG A 146 -15.41 -21.93 -11.81
CA ARG A 146 -15.95 -21.12 -10.71
C ARG A 146 -16.14 -19.67 -11.13
N VAL A 147 -17.10 -19.01 -10.53
CA VAL A 147 -17.32 -17.56 -10.69
C VAL A 147 -17.27 -16.92 -9.31
N TRP A 148 -16.43 -15.92 -9.14
CA TRP A 148 -16.14 -15.23 -7.90
C TRP A 148 -16.80 -13.85 -7.88
N PHE A 149 -17.32 -13.49 -6.71
CA PHE A 149 -17.96 -12.20 -6.47
C PHE A 149 -17.52 -11.59 -5.15
N THR A 150 -17.44 -10.27 -5.12
CA THR A 150 -17.15 -9.49 -3.92
C THR A 150 -18.36 -9.36 -2.99
N GLU A 151 -18.15 -9.62 -1.69
CA GLU A 151 -19.14 -9.50 -0.63
C GLU A 151 -18.62 -8.59 0.52
N PRO A 152 -18.49 -7.26 0.30
CA PRO A 152 -17.88 -6.35 1.26
C PRO A 152 -18.65 -6.19 2.57
N LYS A 153 -19.95 -6.53 2.59
CA LYS A 153 -20.76 -6.51 3.83
C LYS A 153 -20.34 -7.58 4.83
N THR A 154 -20.01 -8.77 4.34
CA THR A 154 -19.56 -9.91 5.15
C THR A 154 -18.03 -9.98 5.21
N GLY A 155 -17.34 -9.22 4.35
CA GLY A 155 -15.88 -9.23 4.24
C GLY A 155 -15.35 -10.47 3.54
N ALA A 156 -16.08 -11.01 2.56
CA ALA A 156 -15.75 -12.27 1.91
C ALA A 156 -15.76 -12.19 0.38
N LEU A 157 -15.09 -13.15 -0.26
CA LEU A 157 -15.26 -13.50 -1.65
C LEU A 157 -16.09 -14.78 -1.71
N VAL A 158 -17.21 -14.76 -2.41
CA VAL A 158 -18.10 -15.91 -2.59
C VAL A 158 -17.93 -16.48 -4.00
N TRP A 159 -18.04 -17.80 -4.16
CA TRP A 159 -18.03 -18.40 -5.49
C TRP A 159 -19.21 -19.32 -5.79
N PHE A 160 -19.57 -19.34 -7.07
CA PHE A 160 -20.67 -20.11 -7.62
C PHE A 160 -20.15 -21.19 -8.57
N GLY A 161 -20.82 -22.35 -8.56
CA GLY A 161 -20.57 -23.42 -9.51
C GLY A 161 -20.99 -23.00 -10.91
N ARG A 162 -20.12 -23.19 -11.90
CA ARG A 162 -20.38 -22.77 -13.27
C ARG A 162 -21.63 -23.40 -13.91
N THR A 163 -21.95 -24.64 -13.57
CA THR A 163 -23.02 -25.42 -14.21
C THR A 163 -24.40 -25.13 -13.64
N ASP A 164 -24.51 -25.01 -12.32
CA ASP A 164 -25.80 -24.89 -11.62
C ASP A 164 -26.00 -23.53 -10.93
N GLY A 165 -25.00 -22.65 -10.97
CA GLY A 165 -25.02 -21.35 -10.32
C GLY A 165 -25.16 -21.45 -8.80
N ARG A 166 -24.95 -22.60 -8.15
CA ARG A 166 -25.11 -22.67 -6.70
C ARG A 166 -23.90 -22.10 -5.98
N VAL A 167 -24.14 -21.35 -4.90
CA VAL A 167 -23.07 -20.93 -3.98
C VAL A 167 -22.35 -22.19 -3.51
N SER A 168 -21.07 -22.26 -3.84
CA SER A 168 -20.22 -23.42 -3.61
C SER A 168 -19.21 -23.19 -2.47
N GLY A 169 -19.02 -21.93 -2.05
CA GLY A 169 -18.27 -21.58 -0.84
C GLY A 169 -17.90 -20.10 -0.77
N GLN A 170 -17.12 -19.75 0.25
CA GLN A 170 -16.55 -18.41 0.45
C GLN A 170 -15.12 -18.47 1.00
N VAL A 171 -14.30 -17.48 0.68
CA VAL A 171 -12.98 -17.25 1.30
C VAL A 171 -12.90 -15.83 1.84
N ALA A 172 -12.22 -15.67 2.97
CA ALA A 172 -11.96 -14.36 3.57
C ALA A 172 -10.63 -14.43 4.34
N PRO A 173 -9.77 -13.40 4.26
CA PRO A 173 -8.63 -13.27 5.15
C PRO A 173 -9.10 -13.08 6.60
N ARG A 174 -8.28 -13.49 7.58
CA ARG A 174 -8.60 -13.31 9.00
C ARG A 174 -8.47 -11.84 9.41
N GLY A 175 -9.50 -11.32 10.08
CA GLY A 175 -9.47 -9.98 10.69
C GLY A 175 -9.60 -8.83 9.69
N VAL A 176 -10.16 -9.08 8.50
CA VAL A 176 -10.44 -8.02 7.52
C VAL A 176 -11.43 -6.99 8.06
N GLY A 177 -11.14 -5.73 7.75
CA GLY A 177 -11.96 -4.58 8.11
C GLY A 177 -12.88 -4.15 6.98
N ARG A 178 -13.48 -2.97 7.13
CA ARG A 178 -14.21 -2.31 6.04
C ARG A 178 -13.25 -1.98 4.90
N GLY A 179 -13.68 -2.17 3.66
CA GLY A 179 -12.86 -1.94 2.47
C GLY A 179 -12.41 -3.21 1.76
N PHE A 180 -12.60 -4.39 2.37
CA PHE A 180 -12.39 -5.69 1.72
C PHE A 180 -13.73 -6.43 1.47
N PRO A 181 -13.85 -7.14 0.34
CA PRO A 181 -13.05 -6.96 -0.87
C PRO A 181 -13.53 -5.73 -1.65
N ALA A 182 -12.59 -4.90 -2.12
CA ALA A 182 -12.89 -3.79 -3.02
C ALA A 182 -13.11 -4.28 -4.45
N ASP A 183 -12.26 -5.21 -4.91
CA ASP A 183 -12.32 -5.81 -6.24
C ASP A 183 -11.66 -7.20 -6.29
N VAL A 184 -11.89 -7.95 -7.36
CA VAL A 184 -11.40 -9.33 -7.53
C VAL A 184 -11.00 -9.62 -8.99
N ALA A 185 -9.92 -10.36 -9.18
CA ALA A 185 -9.48 -10.83 -10.49
C ALA A 185 -8.88 -12.23 -10.43
N VAL A 186 -8.84 -12.93 -11.56
CA VAL A 186 -8.29 -14.29 -11.66
C VAL A 186 -7.17 -14.31 -12.70
N GLY A 187 -6.04 -14.93 -12.33
CA GLY A 187 -4.91 -15.14 -13.22
C GLY A 187 -5.11 -16.31 -14.19
N PRO A 188 -4.32 -16.36 -15.29
CA PRO A 188 -4.37 -17.47 -16.24
C PRO A 188 -4.09 -18.85 -15.63
N ASP A 189 -3.36 -18.89 -14.51
CA ASP A 189 -3.04 -20.07 -13.71
C ASP A 189 -4.16 -20.48 -12.73
N GLY A 190 -5.25 -19.71 -12.68
CA GLY A 190 -6.36 -19.89 -11.74
C GLY A 190 -6.16 -19.18 -10.41
N THR A 191 -5.04 -18.51 -10.16
CA THR A 191 -4.83 -17.80 -8.89
C THR A 191 -5.84 -16.65 -8.75
N LEU A 192 -6.53 -16.61 -7.61
CA LEU A 192 -7.50 -15.58 -7.27
C LEU A 192 -6.82 -14.42 -6.55
N PHE A 193 -7.04 -13.20 -7.00
CA PHE A 193 -6.53 -11.98 -6.36
C PHE A 193 -7.68 -11.08 -5.91
N ALA A 194 -7.53 -10.43 -4.76
CA ALA A 194 -8.50 -9.43 -4.31
C ALA A 194 -7.85 -8.28 -3.54
N THR A 195 -8.42 -7.10 -3.65
CA THR A 195 -7.94 -5.86 -3.02
C THR A 195 -8.69 -5.53 -1.74
N ASP A 196 -7.97 -4.96 -0.78
CA ASP A 196 -8.52 -4.28 0.40
C ASP A 196 -8.16 -2.80 0.31
N LEU A 197 -9.18 -1.98 0.09
CA LEU A 197 -9.04 -0.55 -0.09
C LEU A 197 -8.43 0.11 1.15
N VAL A 198 -8.90 -0.24 2.35
CA VAL A 198 -8.55 0.49 3.58
C VAL A 198 -7.27 -0.07 4.19
N ALA A 199 -7.07 -1.39 4.15
CA ALA A 199 -5.82 -1.98 4.64
C ALA A 199 -4.65 -1.74 3.68
N GLY A 200 -4.91 -1.33 2.43
CA GLY A 200 -3.87 -1.13 1.44
C GLY A 200 -3.20 -2.45 1.04
N THR A 201 -3.97 -3.54 0.93
CA THR A 201 -3.42 -4.88 0.69
C THR A 201 -4.03 -5.57 -0.52
N VAL A 202 -3.25 -6.44 -1.16
CA VAL A 202 -3.78 -7.46 -2.09
C VAL A 202 -3.57 -8.84 -1.49
N TYR A 203 -4.58 -9.68 -1.62
CA TYR A 203 -4.56 -11.08 -1.22
C TYR A 203 -4.54 -11.97 -2.45
N ALA A 204 -3.81 -13.08 -2.37
CA ALA A 204 -3.69 -14.05 -3.47
C ALA A 204 -3.94 -15.47 -2.97
N TRP A 205 -4.94 -16.16 -3.52
CA TRP A 205 -5.26 -17.56 -3.23
C TRP A 205 -4.98 -18.43 -4.45
N PRO A 206 -3.97 -19.32 -4.41
CA PRO A 206 -3.82 -20.35 -5.42
C PRO A 206 -4.93 -21.40 -5.28
N GLU A 207 -5.16 -22.20 -6.32
CA GLU A 207 -6.01 -23.40 -6.17
C GLU A 207 -5.42 -24.32 -5.09
N PRO A 208 -6.24 -24.90 -4.18
CA PRO A 208 -7.70 -25.03 -4.24
C PRO A 208 -8.48 -23.95 -3.44
N TYR A 209 -7.87 -22.78 -3.18
CA TYR A 209 -8.48 -21.62 -2.50
C TYR A 209 -8.87 -21.88 -1.04
N LEU A 210 -7.92 -22.36 -0.23
CA LEU A 210 -8.19 -22.62 1.19
C LEU A 210 -8.28 -21.28 1.96
N PRO A 211 -9.26 -21.07 2.85
CA PRO A 211 -9.47 -19.78 3.55
C PRO A 211 -8.28 -19.24 4.34
N GLY A 212 -7.29 -20.07 4.69
CA GLY A 212 -6.08 -19.67 5.42
C GLY A 212 -4.78 -19.76 4.62
N ASP A 213 -4.85 -20.18 3.35
CA ASP A 213 -3.68 -20.38 2.49
C ASP A 213 -3.66 -19.31 1.40
N TYR A 214 -3.23 -18.10 1.80
CA TYR A 214 -3.15 -16.95 0.91
C TYR A 214 -1.87 -16.16 1.11
N GLY A 215 -1.34 -15.63 0.00
CA GLY A 215 -0.32 -14.59 0.01
C GLY A 215 -0.94 -13.23 0.34
N VAL A 216 -0.18 -12.36 1.01
CA VAL A 216 -0.59 -10.98 1.30
C VAL A 216 0.50 -10.04 0.81
N TRP A 217 0.10 -9.02 0.04
CA TRP A 217 0.97 -7.93 -0.39
C TRP A 217 0.50 -6.66 0.31
N SER A 218 1.33 -6.11 1.18
CA SER A 218 1.10 -4.75 1.69
C SER A 218 1.58 -3.74 0.66
N MET A 219 0.63 -2.98 0.11
CA MET A 219 0.87 -1.91 -0.83
C MET A 219 0.75 -0.59 -0.08
N LEU A 220 1.87 -0.21 0.50
CA LEU A 220 2.06 1.01 1.26
C LEU A 220 2.05 2.22 0.31
N GLU A 221 0.86 2.75 0.01
CA GLU A 221 0.66 3.85 -0.94
C GLU A 221 -0.16 5.01 -0.33
N SER A 222 -0.20 6.15 -1.03
CA SER A 222 -0.94 7.37 -0.63
C SER A 222 -2.46 7.22 -0.62
N SER A 223 -2.97 6.18 -1.26
CA SER A 223 -4.38 5.86 -1.34
C SER A 223 -4.56 4.34 -1.41
N GLY A 224 -5.79 3.87 -1.26
CA GLY A 224 -6.12 2.45 -1.25
C GLY A 224 -6.22 1.81 -2.65
N PRO A 225 -5.84 0.53 -2.83
CA PRO A 225 -6.06 -0.20 -4.07
C PRO A 225 -7.55 -0.50 -4.23
N PHE A 226 -8.15 -0.04 -5.32
CA PHE A 226 -9.60 -0.16 -5.52
C PHE A 226 -10.01 -0.99 -6.74
N ARG A 227 -9.12 -1.17 -7.74
CA ARG A 227 -9.35 -2.10 -8.87
C ARG A 227 -8.15 -3.00 -9.10
N ILE A 228 -8.41 -4.20 -9.60
CA ILE A 228 -7.38 -5.18 -9.93
C ILE A 228 -7.70 -5.88 -11.25
N GLY A 229 -6.69 -6.01 -12.09
CA GLY A 229 -6.77 -6.75 -13.35
C GLY A 229 -5.57 -7.67 -13.49
N VAL A 230 -5.78 -8.85 -14.08
CA VAL A 230 -4.72 -9.85 -14.26
C VAL A 230 -4.68 -10.28 -15.72
N GLY A 231 -3.46 -10.39 -16.26
CA GLY A 231 -3.22 -10.79 -17.63
C GLY A 231 -1.81 -11.34 -17.78
N ALA A 232 -1.26 -11.32 -18.99
CA ALA A 232 0.08 -11.83 -19.26
C ALA A 232 0.90 -10.87 -20.13
N ASP A 233 2.20 -10.79 -19.86
CA ASP A 233 3.15 -10.04 -20.66
C ASP A 233 3.41 -10.69 -22.04
N ALA A 234 4.32 -10.12 -22.83
CA ALA A 234 4.66 -10.65 -24.15
C ALA A 234 5.35 -12.02 -24.10
N GLY A 235 5.97 -12.38 -22.97
CA GLY A 235 6.57 -13.68 -22.71
C GLY A 235 5.56 -14.71 -22.16
N GLY A 236 4.32 -14.29 -21.89
CA GLY A 236 3.30 -15.14 -21.28
C GLY A 236 3.38 -15.21 -19.75
N GLU A 237 4.22 -14.39 -19.11
CA GLU A 237 4.30 -14.34 -17.65
C GLU A 237 3.16 -13.50 -17.07
N THR A 238 2.56 -13.95 -15.98
CA THR A 238 1.41 -13.27 -15.38
C THR A 238 1.78 -11.89 -14.83
N LEU A 239 0.93 -10.91 -15.13
CA LEU A 239 0.97 -9.56 -14.62
C LEU A 239 -0.31 -9.25 -13.84
N VAL A 240 -0.15 -8.69 -12.64
CA VAL A 240 -1.23 -8.25 -11.77
C VAL A 240 -1.17 -6.73 -11.68
N ALA A 241 -2.06 -6.04 -12.38
CA ALA A 241 -2.18 -4.59 -12.32
C ALA A 241 -3.20 -4.18 -11.27
N VAL A 242 -2.83 -3.23 -10.41
CA VAL A 242 -3.65 -2.68 -9.35
C VAL A 242 -3.77 -1.18 -9.58
N LEU A 243 -4.99 -0.67 -9.63
CA LEU A 243 -5.29 0.75 -9.68
C LEU A 243 -5.71 1.24 -8.29
N PHE A 244 -5.09 2.35 -7.91
CA PHE A 244 -5.31 3.07 -6.68
C PHE A 244 -6.25 4.24 -6.92
N SER A 245 -6.89 4.69 -5.84
CA SER A 245 -7.93 5.72 -5.90
C SER A 245 -7.38 7.09 -6.33
N ASP A 246 -6.07 7.31 -6.22
CA ASP A 246 -5.38 8.49 -6.74
C ASP A 246 -5.02 8.43 -8.24
N GLY A 247 -5.37 7.34 -8.94
CA GLY A 247 -4.98 7.11 -10.32
C GLY A 247 -3.57 6.51 -10.49
N LEU A 248 -2.90 6.11 -9.40
CA LEU A 248 -1.70 5.30 -9.50
C LEU A 248 -2.04 3.88 -9.99
N VAL A 249 -1.26 3.36 -10.92
CA VAL A 249 -1.29 1.96 -11.34
C VAL A 249 0.04 1.31 -10.96
N ARG A 250 -0.02 0.16 -10.26
CA ARG A 250 1.12 -0.71 -10.00
C ARG A 250 0.92 -2.04 -10.70
N VAL A 251 1.95 -2.53 -11.37
CA VAL A 251 1.95 -3.83 -12.05
C VAL A 251 2.91 -4.73 -11.33
N HIS A 252 2.46 -5.90 -10.93
CA HIS A 252 3.19 -6.87 -10.11
C HIS A 252 3.25 -8.23 -10.79
N ARG A 253 4.18 -9.07 -10.33
CA ARG A 253 4.13 -10.53 -10.52
C ARG A 253 3.18 -11.16 -9.46
N PRO A 254 2.71 -12.40 -9.66
CA PRO A 254 1.88 -13.12 -8.70
C PRO A 254 2.50 -13.34 -7.31
N ASP A 255 3.81 -13.15 -7.15
CA ASP A 255 4.47 -13.20 -5.85
C ASP A 255 4.53 -11.83 -5.14
N GLY A 256 3.95 -10.79 -5.75
CA GLY A 256 3.95 -9.42 -5.25
C GLY A 256 5.14 -8.59 -5.74
N THR A 257 6.07 -9.14 -6.52
CA THR A 257 7.21 -8.39 -7.07
C THR A 257 6.74 -7.27 -7.99
N LEU A 258 7.13 -6.02 -7.71
CA LEU A 258 6.76 -4.86 -8.54
C LEU A 258 7.50 -4.91 -9.90
N VAL A 259 6.74 -4.85 -10.99
CA VAL A 259 7.20 -4.80 -12.38
C VAL A 259 7.17 -3.37 -12.93
N ALA A 260 6.08 -2.64 -12.69
CA ALA A 260 5.91 -1.28 -13.19
C ALA A 260 5.05 -0.43 -12.27
N ARG A 261 5.18 0.89 -12.39
CA ARG A 261 4.41 1.86 -11.64
C ARG A 261 4.26 3.17 -12.42
N PHE A 262 3.04 3.68 -12.58
CA PHE A 262 2.75 4.91 -13.33
C PHE A 262 1.40 5.52 -12.94
N PHE A 263 1.16 6.80 -13.23
CA PHE A 263 -0.13 7.44 -13.01
C PHE A 263 -0.93 7.52 -14.30
N VAL A 264 -2.26 7.38 -14.19
CA VAL A 264 -3.21 7.62 -15.26
C VAL A 264 -3.99 8.91 -14.97
N PRO A 265 -4.16 9.80 -15.95
CA PRO A 265 -4.95 11.02 -15.78
C PRO A 265 -6.45 10.71 -15.78
N GLY A 266 -7.23 11.65 -15.24
CA GLY A 266 -8.69 11.60 -15.27
C GLY A 266 -9.31 11.02 -14.00
N GLU A 267 -10.43 10.34 -14.16
CA GLU A 267 -11.21 9.64 -13.14
C GLU A 267 -11.27 8.15 -13.51
N PRO A 268 -10.17 7.40 -13.33
CA PRO A 268 -10.15 6.01 -13.72
C PRO A 268 -11.18 5.23 -12.90
N LEU A 269 -12.05 4.50 -13.59
CA LEU A 269 -13.19 3.77 -13.03
C LEU A 269 -12.88 2.28 -12.85
N ASP A 270 -12.17 1.72 -13.82
CA ASP A 270 -11.87 0.29 -13.91
C ASP A 270 -10.61 0.02 -14.76
N LEU A 271 -10.00 -1.16 -14.60
CA LEU A 271 -8.81 -1.57 -15.33
C LEU A 271 -8.86 -3.05 -15.75
N ALA A 272 -8.26 -3.37 -16.90
CA ALA A 272 -7.97 -4.75 -17.28
C ALA A 272 -6.60 -4.88 -17.94
N VAL A 273 -6.02 -6.07 -17.81
CA VAL A 273 -4.72 -6.39 -18.39
C VAL A 273 -4.94 -7.34 -19.56
N GLY A 274 -4.54 -6.90 -20.74
CA GLY A 274 -4.57 -7.72 -21.95
C GLY A 274 -3.25 -8.42 -22.24
N ASN A 275 -3.27 -9.22 -23.31
CA ASN A 275 -2.10 -9.92 -23.80
C ASN A 275 -0.97 -8.97 -24.22
N GLY A 276 0.28 -9.41 -24.08
CA GLY A 276 1.44 -8.56 -24.32
C GLY A 276 1.65 -7.50 -23.24
N GLY A 277 0.90 -7.62 -22.14
CA GLY A 277 0.95 -6.72 -21.00
C GLY A 277 0.30 -5.37 -21.25
N ARG A 278 -0.55 -5.15 -22.25
CA ARG A 278 -1.29 -3.87 -22.36
C ARG A 278 -2.25 -3.69 -21.18
N ILE A 279 -2.39 -2.46 -20.71
CA ILE A 279 -3.34 -2.10 -19.65
C ILE A 279 -4.40 -1.18 -20.25
N TYR A 280 -5.66 -1.56 -20.09
CA TYR A 280 -6.81 -0.78 -20.47
C TYR A 280 -7.38 -0.13 -19.22
N VAL A 281 -7.60 1.18 -19.25
CA VAL A 281 -8.21 1.91 -18.14
C VAL A 281 -9.46 2.62 -18.65
N LEU A 282 -10.60 2.30 -18.06
CA LEU A 282 -11.85 3.00 -18.32
C LEU A 282 -11.87 4.29 -17.51
N ASP A 283 -12.16 5.41 -18.14
CA ASP A 283 -12.23 6.72 -17.50
C ASP A 283 -13.67 7.23 -17.40
N GLU A 284 -14.13 7.52 -16.18
CA GLU A 284 -15.50 7.96 -15.89
C GLU A 284 -15.77 9.38 -16.42
N ALA A 285 -14.74 10.23 -16.50
CA ALA A 285 -14.91 11.63 -16.90
C ALA A 285 -15.07 11.80 -18.42
N THR A 286 -14.44 10.90 -19.20
CA THR A 286 -14.42 10.96 -20.67
C THR A 286 -15.20 9.85 -21.34
N ASP A 287 -15.72 8.89 -20.57
CA ASP A 287 -16.32 7.64 -21.05
C ASP A 287 -15.36 6.86 -21.99
N GLY A 288 -14.06 7.12 -21.92
CA GLY A 288 -13.07 6.60 -22.86
C GLY A 288 -12.21 5.49 -22.26
N VAL A 289 -11.71 4.59 -23.11
CA VAL A 289 -10.70 3.60 -22.72
C VAL A 289 -9.32 4.14 -23.07
N GLN A 290 -8.51 4.41 -22.05
CA GLN A 290 -7.10 4.75 -22.20
C GLN A 290 -6.28 3.45 -22.32
N VAL A 291 -5.50 3.32 -23.40
CA VAL A 291 -4.71 2.11 -23.67
C VAL A 291 -3.25 2.38 -23.40
N TYR A 292 -2.68 1.65 -22.45
CA TYR A 292 -1.28 1.77 -22.05
C TYR A 292 -0.48 0.55 -22.51
N ALA A 293 0.68 0.80 -23.12
CA ALA A 293 1.58 -0.25 -23.59
C ALA A 293 2.95 -0.15 -22.91
N PRO A 294 3.65 -1.29 -22.73
CA PRO A 294 4.99 -1.26 -22.15
C PRO A 294 6.00 -0.37 -22.91
N GLY A 295 6.76 0.49 -22.22
CA GLY A 295 7.82 1.33 -22.81
C GLY A 295 8.47 2.38 -21.88
N PRO A 296 9.58 3.02 -22.32
CA PRO A 296 10.37 3.94 -21.50
C PRO A 296 9.64 5.26 -21.18
N PRO A 297 9.97 5.93 -20.06
CA PRO A 297 9.25 7.10 -19.54
C PRO A 297 9.69 8.39 -20.24
N PRO A 298 8.87 9.45 -20.16
CA PRO A 298 9.30 10.78 -20.50
C PRO A 298 10.39 11.29 -19.54
N THR A 299 11.30 12.10 -20.06
CA THR A 299 12.41 12.72 -19.31
C THR A 299 11.87 13.83 -18.40
N PRO A 300 12.17 13.84 -17.08
CA PRO A 300 11.71 14.90 -16.20
C PRO A 300 12.43 16.23 -16.48
N THR A 301 11.65 17.32 -16.48
CA THR A 301 12.13 18.70 -16.67
C THR A 301 12.83 19.23 -15.40
N PRO A 302 13.92 20.02 -15.50
CA PRO A 302 14.59 20.62 -14.35
C PRO A 302 13.69 21.61 -13.59
N VAL A 303 13.81 21.65 -12.26
CA VAL A 303 13.07 22.60 -11.41
C VAL A 303 13.89 23.87 -11.16
N PRO A 304 13.31 25.08 -11.30
CA PRO A 304 13.97 26.35 -10.96
C PRO A 304 14.38 26.46 -9.49
N ALA A 305 15.33 27.35 -9.18
CA ALA A 305 15.70 27.69 -7.80
C ALA A 305 14.59 28.46 -7.08
N ASP A 306 14.49 28.28 -5.75
CA ASP A 306 13.43 28.88 -4.94
C ASP A 306 13.54 30.42 -4.86
N PRO A 307 12.42 31.16 -4.91
CA PRO A 307 12.39 32.61 -4.70
C PRO A 307 12.77 33.02 -3.25
N PRO A 308 13.20 34.26 -2.99
CA PRO A 308 13.51 34.74 -1.64
C PRO A 308 12.29 34.77 -0.70
N LEU A 309 12.53 34.72 0.62
CA LEU A 309 11.49 34.84 1.66
C LEU A 309 10.94 36.28 1.73
N THR A 310 9.65 36.40 2.07
CA THR A 310 8.90 37.64 2.26
C THR A 310 8.51 37.82 3.74
N ASP A 311 7.88 38.94 4.08
CA ASP A 311 7.33 39.23 5.42
C ASP A 311 6.12 38.36 5.80
N ARG A 312 5.54 37.64 4.83
CA ARG A 312 4.46 36.66 5.02
C ARG A 312 4.91 35.20 4.95
N SER A 313 6.19 34.95 4.67
CA SER A 313 6.70 33.59 4.55
C SER A 313 6.84 32.92 5.91
N CYS A 314 6.42 31.66 6.01
CA CYS A 314 6.71 30.80 7.14
C CYS A 314 8.17 30.36 7.13
N ARG A 315 8.76 30.23 8.32
CA ARG A 315 10.06 29.59 8.51
C ARG A 315 9.85 28.11 8.78
N LEU A 316 10.03 27.29 7.74
CA LEU A 316 10.06 25.84 7.90
C LEU A 316 11.37 25.40 8.57
N THR A 317 11.25 24.53 9.56
CA THR A 317 12.35 23.87 10.25
C THR A 317 12.16 22.36 10.16
N GLY A 318 13.27 21.64 10.08
CA GLY A 318 13.24 20.19 10.00
C GLY A 318 14.48 19.56 10.61
N VAL A 319 14.26 18.43 11.27
CA VAL A 319 15.30 17.65 11.94
C VAL A 319 15.30 16.24 11.34
N ARG A 320 16.49 15.76 10.99
CA ARG A 320 16.75 14.37 10.62
C ARG A 320 17.62 13.73 11.70
N THR A 321 17.17 12.62 12.26
CA THR A 321 17.96 11.83 13.23
C THR A 321 18.20 10.41 12.73
N LEU A 322 19.34 9.84 13.12
CA LEU A 322 19.74 8.46 12.84
C LEU A 322 20.00 7.76 14.17
N ALA A 323 19.40 6.59 14.37
CA ALA A 323 19.54 5.82 15.60
C ALA A 323 19.65 4.31 15.28
N PRO A 324 20.84 3.70 15.44
CA PRO A 324 22.13 4.30 15.77
C PRO A 324 22.78 5.02 14.57
N ASP A 325 23.65 6.00 14.82
CA ASP A 325 24.44 6.76 13.83
C ASP A 325 25.80 6.10 13.49
N ARG A 326 26.14 5.02 14.19
CA ARG A 326 27.28 4.14 13.90
C ARG A 326 26.82 2.70 13.72
N LEU A 327 27.03 2.17 12.52
CA LEU A 327 26.61 0.84 12.11
C LEU A 327 27.82 -0.02 11.72
N THR A 328 27.73 -1.32 11.96
CA THR A 328 28.54 -2.28 11.20
C THR A 328 27.91 -2.45 9.82
N ARG A 329 28.72 -2.70 8.78
CA ARG A 329 28.21 -3.04 7.44
C ARG A 329 27.08 -4.08 7.52
N CYS A 330 26.02 -3.88 6.74
CA CYS A 330 24.78 -4.66 6.68
C CYS A 330 23.82 -4.54 7.89
N ALA A 331 24.14 -3.73 8.91
CA ALA A 331 23.17 -3.34 9.93
C ALA A 331 22.21 -2.25 9.43
N ALA A 332 21.15 -1.97 10.17
CA ALA A 332 20.19 -0.92 9.85
C ALA A 332 20.11 0.16 10.93
N THR A 333 19.83 1.39 10.51
CA THR A 333 19.54 2.55 11.38
C THR A 333 18.08 2.97 11.23
N ASP A 334 17.46 3.38 12.33
CA ASP A 334 16.18 4.09 12.33
C ASP A 334 16.41 5.55 11.96
N VAL A 335 15.69 6.02 10.96
CA VAL A 335 15.65 7.42 10.54
C VAL A 335 14.34 8.04 11.02
N THR A 336 14.43 9.22 11.64
CA THR A 336 13.26 10.05 11.93
C THR A 336 13.43 11.40 11.23
N LEU A 337 12.43 11.79 10.44
CA LEU A 337 12.28 13.13 9.87
C LEU A 337 11.14 13.84 10.60
N SER A 338 11.42 15.00 11.19
CA SER A 338 10.39 15.85 11.80
C SER A 338 10.38 17.22 11.14
N VAL A 339 9.21 17.73 10.82
CA VAL A 339 8.99 19.03 10.14
C VAL A 339 8.03 19.87 10.95
N GLN A 340 8.40 21.13 11.18
CA GLN A 340 7.60 22.13 11.89
C GLN A 340 7.78 23.49 11.21
N ALA A 341 6.80 24.39 11.34
CA ALA A 341 6.90 25.74 10.82
C ALA A 341 6.62 26.77 11.89
N ASP A 342 7.34 27.89 11.80
CA ASP A 342 7.07 29.10 12.57
C ASP A 342 6.64 30.21 11.59
N CYS A 343 5.40 30.69 11.72
CA CYS A 343 4.78 31.58 10.77
C CYS A 343 4.50 32.95 11.41
N PRO A 344 4.83 34.07 10.74
CA PRO A 344 4.57 35.39 11.29
C PRO A 344 3.06 35.67 11.37
N PRO A 345 2.61 36.56 12.28
CA PRO A 345 1.21 36.98 12.33
C PRO A 345 0.74 37.54 10.97
N GLY A 346 -0.25 36.91 10.34
CA GLY A 346 -0.78 37.28 9.02
C GLY A 346 -0.31 36.42 7.85
N ALA A 347 0.56 35.44 8.08
CA ALA A 347 0.86 34.35 7.15
C ALA A 347 -0.34 33.38 7.06
N VAL A 348 -1.34 33.72 6.26
CA VAL A 348 -2.58 32.94 6.10
C VAL A 348 -2.62 32.35 4.69
N VAL A 349 -2.66 31.02 4.58
CA VAL A 349 -3.03 30.36 3.32
C VAL A 349 -4.53 30.49 3.14
N GLY A 350 -4.97 30.99 1.98
CA GLY A 350 -6.37 30.99 1.64
C GLY A 350 -6.93 29.56 1.63
N ALA A 351 -8.17 29.38 2.07
CA ALA A 351 -8.84 28.08 1.99
C ALA A 351 -10.10 28.21 1.15
N ASP A 352 -10.36 27.21 0.33
CA ASP A 352 -11.59 27.07 -0.42
C ASP A 352 -12.38 25.92 0.20
N ILE A 353 -13.47 26.29 0.90
CA ILE A 353 -14.13 25.40 1.86
C ILE A 353 -15.49 24.99 1.31
N ALA A 354 -15.68 23.70 1.03
CA ALA A 354 -16.99 23.12 0.76
C ALA A 354 -17.70 22.77 2.08
N ILE A 355 -18.75 23.51 2.42
CA ILE A 355 -19.65 23.19 3.54
C ILE A 355 -20.72 22.23 3.01
N ILE A 356 -20.59 20.95 3.32
CA ILE A 356 -21.40 19.87 2.78
C ILE A 356 -22.40 19.44 3.86
N THR A 357 -23.68 19.74 3.64
CA THR A 357 -24.74 19.55 4.63
C THR A 357 -25.74 18.50 4.17
N ASP A 358 -25.93 17.47 4.98
CA ASP A 358 -27.00 16.51 4.81
C ASP A 358 -28.36 17.21 5.01
N VAL A 359 -29.22 17.11 4.00
CA VAL A 359 -30.58 17.61 4.02
C VAL A 359 -31.61 16.50 3.92
N SER A 360 -31.23 15.24 4.16
CA SER A 360 -32.12 14.09 4.11
C SER A 360 -33.27 14.19 5.12
N SER A 361 -34.31 13.37 4.96
CA SER A 361 -35.50 13.44 5.82
C SER A 361 -35.23 13.19 7.32
N SER A 362 -34.13 12.52 7.69
CA SER A 362 -33.72 12.32 9.08
C SER A 362 -33.29 13.63 9.76
N MET A 363 -32.88 14.62 8.99
CA MET A 363 -32.49 15.97 9.44
C MET A 363 -33.68 16.88 9.81
N ARG A 364 -34.91 16.33 9.86
CA ARG A 364 -36.10 17.02 10.37
C ARG A 364 -35.99 17.28 11.88
N ASN A 365 -37.06 17.86 12.44
CA ASN A 365 -37.22 18.10 13.87
C ASN A 365 -36.10 18.97 14.47
N GLY A 366 -35.67 20.00 13.73
CA GLY A 366 -34.71 21.01 14.21
C GLY A 366 -33.23 20.68 13.97
N LYS A 367 -32.88 19.47 13.51
CA LYS A 367 -31.48 19.12 13.19
C LYS A 367 -30.89 19.99 12.07
N LEU A 368 -31.61 20.13 10.95
CA LEU A 368 -31.17 20.99 9.85
C LEU A 368 -31.11 22.47 10.28
N ASP A 369 -32.04 22.93 11.12
CA ASP A 369 -32.02 24.31 11.62
C ASP A 369 -30.78 24.56 12.50
N GLY A 370 -30.43 23.61 13.35
CA GLY A 370 -29.19 23.62 14.12
C GLY A 370 -27.94 23.61 13.24
N ALA A 371 -27.91 22.75 12.22
CA ALA A 371 -26.81 22.68 11.25
C ALA A 371 -26.63 24.00 10.49
N ARG A 372 -27.72 24.63 10.01
CA ARG A 372 -27.68 25.95 9.37
C ARG A 372 -27.14 27.01 10.32
N ALA A 373 -27.64 27.05 11.55
CA ALA A 373 -27.21 28.03 12.54
C ALA A 373 -25.70 27.91 12.85
N ALA A 374 -25.20 26.69 13.02
CA ALA A 374 -23.79 26.44 13.26
C ALA A 374 -22.92 26.76 12.04
N ALA A 375 -23.35 26.38 10.83
CA ALA A 375 -22.66 26.71 9.58
C ALA A 375 -22.62 28.23 9.31
N ARG A 376 -23.66 28.99 9.67
CA ARG A 376 -23.63 30.46 9.60
C ARG A 376 -22.57 31.03 10.53
N ARG A 377 -22.50 30.56 11.77
CA ARG A 377 -21.46 30.98 12.72
C ARG A 377 -20.06 30.62 12.25
N PHE A 378 -19.92 29.48 11.56
CA PHE A 378 -18.67 29.11 10.89
C PHE A 378 -18.29 30.15 9.83
N VAL A 379 -19.22 30.52 8.92
CA VAL A 379 -19.00 31.57 7.90
C VAL A 379 -18.72 32.94 8.54
N ASP A 380 -19.37 33.28 9.66
CA ASP A 380 -19.10 34.49 10.43
C ASP A 380 -17.67 34.52 10.99
N GLY A 381 -17.14 33.37 11.39
CA GLY A 381 -15.77 33.23 11.89
C GLY A 381 -14.69 33.21 10.82
N LEU A 382 -15.03 32.98 9.53
CA LEU A 382 -14.07 32.99 8.44
C LEU A 382 -13.61 34.41 8.08
N ASP A 383 -12.31 34.59 7.92
CA ASP A 383 -11.76 35.77 7.26
C ASP A 383 -11.88 35.63 5.73
N LEU A 384 -13.02 36.04 5.19
CA LEU A 384 -13.33 35.95 3.75
C LEU A 384 -12.45 36.83 2.85
N ARG A 385 -11.49 37.58 3.42
CA ARG A 385 -10.41 38.21 2.64
C ARG A 385 -9.42 37.17 2.11
N TYR A 386 -9.27 36.05 2.82
CA TYR A 386 -8.35 34.97 2.49
C TYR A 386 -9.09 33.68 2.10
N HIS A 387 -10.25 33.42 2.70
CA HIS A 387 -11.03 32.21 2.47
C HIS A 387 -12.23 32.43 1.54
N GLN A 388 -12.62 31.38 0.83
CA GLN A 388 -13.90 31.28 0.14
C GLN A 388 -14.65 30.07 0.68
N ALA A 389 -15.97 30.13 0.63
CA ALA A 389 -16.81 28.98 0.97
C ALA A 389 -17.79 28.68 -0.15
N ALA A 390 -18.13 27.41 -0.30
CA ALA A 390 -19.22 26.91 -1.11
C ALA A 390 -20.22 26.20 -0.20
N VAL A 391 -21.50 26.26 -0.54
CA VAL A 391 -22.56 25.55 0.18
C VAL A 391 -23.06 24.43 -0.70
N ILE A 392 -23.03 23.21 -0.16
CA ILE A 392 -23.47 22.00 -0.85
C ILE A 392 -24.52 21.31 0.01
N GLY A 393 -25.73 21.16 -0.52
CA GLY A 393 -26.78 20.34 0.09
C GLY A 393 -26.78 18.96 -0.53
N PHE A 394 -26.99 17.91 0.27
CA PHE A 394 -27.15 16.56 -0.28
C PHE A 394 -28.22 15.71 0.42
N SER A 395 -28.85 14.86 -0.37
CA SER A 395 -29.71 13.77 0.10
C SER A 395 -29.52 12.55 -0.81
N GLY A 396 -30.45 12.26 -1.73
CA GLY A 396 -30.26 11.23 -2.76
C GLY A 396 -29.25 11.60 -3.86
N ALA A 397 -29.06 12.90 -4.07
CA ALA A 397 -28.05 13.52 -4.92
C ALA A 397 -27.43 14.71 -4.16
N ALA A 398 -26.39 15.32 -4.71
CA ALA A 398 -25.75 16.50 -4.14
C ALA A 398 -25.80 17.67 -5.14
N THR A 399 -25.98 18.89 -4.62
CA THR A 399 -26.11 20.12 -5.40
C THR A 399 -25.20 21.18 -4.81
N VAL A 400 -24.48 21.91 -5.67
CA VAL A 400 -23.77 23.13 -5.28
C VAL A 400 -24.79 24.27 -5.23
N GLU A 401 -25.32 24.54 -4.03
CA GLU A 401 -26.33 25.57 -3.79
C GLU A 401 -25.74 26.98 -3.92
N GLN A 402 -24.47 27.12 -3.52
CA GLN A 402 -23.68 28.34 -3.70
C GLN A 402 -22.26 27.95 -4.12
N PRO A 403 -21.82 28.33 -5.32
CA PRO A 403 -20.42 28.24 -5.74
C PRO A 403 -19.49 28.99 -4.78
N LEU A 404 -18.17 28.75 -4.90
CA LEU A 404 -17.17 29.39 -4.04
C LEU A 404 -17.36 30.92 -4.08
N SER A 405 -17.54 31.50 -2.90
CA SER A 405 -17.83 32.93 -2.72
C SER A 405 -17.13 33.45 -1.48
N ALA A 406 -16.71 34.72 -1.55
CA ALA A 406 -16.25 35.51 -0.41
C ALA A 406 -17.34 36.47 0.11
N ASP A 407 -18.53 36.48 -0.51
CA ASP A 407 -19.66 37.30 -0.07
C ASP A 407 -20.48 36.57 1.00
N ARG A 408 -20.27 37.00 2.25
CA ARG A 408 -20.98 36.49 3.43
C ARG A 408 -22.50 36.51 3.28
N ALA A 409 -23.09 37.53 2.65
CA ALA A 409 -24.53 37.63 2.51
C ALA A 409 -25.07 36.53 1.58
N THR A 410 -24.36 36.24 0.48
CA THR A 410 -24.74 35.14 -0.44
C THR A 410 -24.63 33.78 0.24
N LEU A 411 -23.56 33.55 1.00
CA LEU A 411 -23.34 32.31 1.76
C LEU A 411 -24.42 32.09 2.81
N HIS A 412 -24.77 33.13 3.57
CA HIS A 412 -25.87 33.05 4.54
C HIS A 412 -27.20 32.78 3.85
N GLY A 413 -27.49 33.47 2.75
CA GLY A 413 -28.71 33.24 1.97
C GLY A 413 -28.83 31.79 1.48
N ALA A 414 -27.74 31.20 0.99
CA ALA A 414 -27.71 29.82 0.54
C ALA A 414 -27.88 28.81 1.69
N LEU A 415 -27.24 29.04 2.83
CA LEU A 415 -27.44 28.22 4.03
C LEU A 415 -28.89 28.28 4.53
N ASP A 416 -29.46 29.48 4.58
CA ASP A 416 -30.83 29.71 5.03
C ASP A 416 -31.85 29.05 4.09
N ALA A 417 -31.54 28.98 2.79
CA ALA A 417 -32.36 28.37 1.76
C ALA A 417 -32.38 26.82 1.78
N LEU A 418 -31.54 26.15 2.58
CA LEU A 418 -31.24 24.73 2.35
C LEU A 418 -32.44 23.78 2.27
N THR A 419 -33.50 23.84 3.06
CA THR A 419 -34.65 22.88 3.04
C THR A 419 -34.38 21.37 3.16
N ILE A 420 -35.35 20.62 3.71
CA ILE A 420 -35.27 19.16 3.79
C ILE A 420 -35.53 18.57 2.40
N GLY A 421 -34.59 17.79 1.89
CA GLY A 421 -34.71 16.98 0.67
C GLY A 421 -35.41 15.63 0.88
N GLY A 422 -35.15 14.70 -0.05
CA GLY A 422 -35.72 13.34 -0.01
C GLY A 422 -35.19 12.47 1.14
N GLY A 423 -35.72 11.26 1.29
CA GLY A 423 -35.38 10.36 2.41
C GLY A 423 -34.10 9.53 2.26
N ASN A 424 -33.16 9.92 1.40
CA ASN A 424 -31.92 9.18 1.15
C ASN A 424 -30.69 10.00 1.55
N THR A 425 -29.60 9.31 1.90
CA THR A 425 -28.30 9.89 2.26
C THR A 425 -27.22 9.33 1.32
N ASN A 426 -26.68 10.18 0.45
CA ASN A 426 -25.70 9.82 -0.59
C ASN A 426 -24.37 10.55 -0.36
N ILE A 427 -23.58 10.05 0.60
CA ILE A 427 -22.27 10.63 0.96
C ILE A 427 -21.29 10.58 -0.22
N TYR A 428 -21.35 9.52 -1.04
CA TYR A 428 -20.55 9.42 -2.27
C TYR A 428 -20.76 10.62 -3.20
N ALA A 429 -22.03 10.93 -3.54
CA ALA A 429 -22.35 12.06 -4.39
C ALA A 429 -21.92 13.40 -3.77
N ALA A 430 -22.04 13.53 -2.45
CA ALA A 430 -21.65 14.73 -1.72
C ALA A 430 -20.15 14.99 -1.80
N LEU A 431 -19.33 13.99 -1.48
CA LEU A 431 -17.86 14.07 -1.55
C LEU A 431 -17.38 14.29 -3.00
N ARG A 432 -17.96 13.58 -3.97
CA ARG A 432 -17.60 13.75 -5.38
C ARG A 432 -17.93 15.17 -5.88
N THR A 433 -19.15 15.65 -5.63
CA THR A 433 -19.59 16.99 -6.06
C THR A 433 -18.72 18.08 -5.44
N ALA A 434 -18.37 17.95 -4.16
CA ALA A 434 -17.46 18.87 -3.51
C ALA A 434 -16.05 18.82 -4.11
N SER A 435 -15.52 17.62 -4.38
CA SER A 435 -14.19 17.42 -4.96
C SER A 435 -14.09 18.05 -6.34
N ASP A 436 -15.09 17.80 -7.19
CA ASP A 436 -15.17 18.36 -8.54
C ASP A 436 -15.29 19.88 -8.52
N HIS A 437 -16.11 20.43 -7.61
CA HIS A 437 -16.28 21.86 -7.48
C HIS A 437 -14.99 22.55 -7.00
N LEU A 438 -14.35 22.03 -5.95
CA LEU A 438 -13.07 22.54 -5.47
C LEU A 438 -11.97 22.45 -6.52
N ARG A 439 -11.95 21.37 -7.32
CA ARG A 439 -10.97 21.20 -8.40
C ARG A 439 -11.18 22.18 -9.56
N THR A 440 -12.43 22.48 -9.91
CA THR A 440 -12.76 23.26 -11.12
C THR A 440 -12.92 24.75 -10.87
N ALA A 441 -13.44 25.12 -9.69
CA ALA A 441 -13.69 26.51 -9.31
C ALA A 441 -12.71 27.03 -8.25
N GLY A 442 -11.95 26.15 -7.60
CA GLY A 442 -11.00 26.53 -6.56
C GLY A 442 -9.76 27.25 -7.09
N ARG A 443 -9.14 28.02 -6.21
CA ARG A 443 -7.91 28.75 -6.46
C ARG A 443 -6.71 27.79 -6.34
N PRO A 444 -5.73 27.86 -7.26
CA PRO A 444 -4.60 26.92 -7.29
C PRO A 444 -3.64 27.06 -6.10
N ASP A 445 -3.67 28.19 -5.40
CA ASP A 445 -2.88 28.52 -4.21
C ASP A 445 -3.67 28.39 -2.90
N ALA A 446 -4.96 28.07 -2.95
CA ALA A 446 -5.78 27.85 -1.78
C ALA A 446 -5.83 26.37 -1.38
N LEU A 447 -5.98 26.11 -0.08
CA LEU A 447 -6.22 24.76 0.42
C LEU A 447 -7.66 24.33 0.13
N PRO A 448 -7.90 23.24 -0.62
CA PRO A 448 -9.24 22.65 -0.71
C PRO A 448 -9.61 21.96 0.62
N VAL A 449 -10.75 22.36 1.19
CA VAL A 449 -11.28 21.81 2.44
C VAL A 449 -12.71 21.34 2.24
N MET A 450 -13.04 20.15 2.72
CA MET A 450 -14.40 19.64 2.82
C MET A 450 -14.80 19.52 4.29
N VAL A 451 -15.96 20.09 4.64
CA VAL A 451 -16.59 19.90 5.96
C VAL A 451 -17.92 19.20 5.73
N LEU A 452 -17.95 17.90 5.97
CA LEU A 452 -19.13 17.04 5.80
C LEU A 452 -19.89 16.90 7.11
N LEU A 453 -21.16 17.31 7.14
CA LEU A 453 -22.09 17.05 8.24
C LEU A 453 -23.19 16.10 7.80
N THR A 454 -23.41 15.02 8.54
CA THR A 454 -24.50 14.06 8.32
C THR A 454 -25.02 13.47 9.62
N ASP A 455 -26.30 13.07 9.65
CA ASP A 455 -26.94 12.45 10.81
C ASP A 455 -27.27 10.96 10.64
N GLY A 456 -26.82 10.36 9.54
CA GLY A 456 -27.21 9.00 9.18
C GLY A 456 -26.23 8.26 8.29
N ASP A 457 -26.47 6.96 8.17
CA ASP A 457 -25.71 6.06 7.31
C ASP A 457 -25.95 6.36 5.83
N PRO A 458 -24.92 6.21 4.97
CA PRO A 458 -25.14 6.29 3.54
C PRO A 458 -26.01 5.10 3.09
N ILE A 459 -27.09 5.41 2.35
CA ILE A 459 -27.98 4.41 1.74
C ILE A 459 -28.03 4.53 0.21
N ARG A 460 -27.16 5.39 -0.34
CA ARG A 460 -26.96 5.62 -1.77
C ARG A 460 -25.47 5.89 -2.09
N PRO A 461 -25.00 5.55 -3.31
CA PRO A 461 -25.72 4.74 -4.31
C PRO A 461 -25.97 3.33 -3.77
N MET A 462 -26.99 2.62 -4.28
CA MET A 462 -27.24 1.25 -3.80
C MET A 462 -26.14 0.28 -4.26
N VAL A 463 -25.45 0.66 -5.36
CA VAL A 463 -24.37 -0.08 -5.98
C VAL A 463 -23.33 0.91 -6.54
N PRO A 464 -22.01 0.73 -6.27
CA PRO A 464 -21.46 -0.20 -5.27
C PRO A 464 -22.04 0.09 -3.88
N GLU A 465 -21.75 -0.78 -2.91
CA GLU A 465 -22.22 -0.60 -1.53
C GLU A 465 -21.94 0.84 -1.05
N PRO A 466 -22.93 1.56 -0.46
CA PRO A 466 -22.84 2.98 -0.20
C PRO A 466 -21.59 3.42 0.60
N ALA A 467 -21.18 2.65 1.60
CA ALA A 467 -20.02 2.97 2.42
C ALA A 467 -18.72 2.79 1.61
N THR A 468 -18.59 1.71 0.84
CA THR A 468 -17.46 1.51 -0.09
C THR A 468 -17.37 2.65 -1.11
N ALA A 469 -18.50 3.08 -1.69
CA ALA A 469 -18.54 4.20 -2.63
C ALA A 469 -18.01 5.50 -1.97
N ALA A 470 -18.50 5.81 -0.76
CA ALA A 470 -18.06 6.98 -0.01
C ALA A 470 -16.56 6.95 0.33
N LEU A 471 -16.02 5.79 0.70
CA LEU A 471 -14.59 5.61 0.98
C LEU A 471 -13.74 5.86 -0.26
N VAL A 472 -14.13 5.35 -1.44
CA VAL A 472 -13.43 5.60 -2.70
C VAL A 472 -13.41 7.09 -3.04
N ALA A 473 -14.55 7.80 -2.88
CA ALA A 473 -14.60 9.24 -3.11
C ALA A 473 -13.73 10.04 -2.12
N ALA A 474 -13.69 9.62 -0.85
CA ALA A 474 -12.84 10.24 0.17
C ALA A 474 -11.35 10.06 -0.15
N GLU A 475 -10.92 8.85 -0.52
CA GLU A 475 -9.54 8.58 -0.95
C GLU A 475 -9.15 9.41 -2.17
N ARG A 476 -10.02 9.48 -3.19
CA ARG A 476 -9.83 10.35 -4.38
C ARG A 476 -9.66 11.82 -4.00
N ALA A 477 -10.47 12.33 -3.08
CA ALA A 477 -10.36 13.71 -2.62
C ALA A 477 -9.05 13.96 -1.84
N ARG A 478 -8.65 13.04 -0.95
CA ARG A 478 -7.37 13.12 -0.22
C ARG A 478 -6.16 13.06 -1.14
N ALA A 479 -6.20 12.20 -2.15
CA ALA A 479 -5.18 12.13 -3.20
C ALA A 479 -4.98 13.46 -3.93
N ARG A 480 -6.06 14.23 -4.09
CA ARG A 480 -6.06 15.60 -4.61
C ARG A 480 -5.73 16.65 -3.56
N ARG A 481 -5.15 16.24 -2.44
CA ARG A 481 -4.74 17.12 -1.34
C ARG A 481 -5.92 17.88 -0.72
N THR A 482 -7.12 17.33 -0.79
CA THR A 482 -8.27 17.88 -0.07
C THR A 482 -8.21 17.47 1.38
N TYR A 483 -8.33 18.44 2.29
CA TYR A 483 -8.51 18.19 3.72
C TYR A 483 -9.98 17.90 4.01
N ILE A 484 -10.29 16.78 4.65
CA ILE A 484 -11.67 16.33 4.90
C ILE A 484 -11.91 16.27 6.40
N VAL A 485 -12.89 17.05 6.84
CA VAL A 485 -13.46 17.03 8.19
C VAL A 485 -14.85 16.40 8.13
N THR A 486 -15.16 15.49 9.05
CA THR A 486 -16.48 14.87 9.14
C THR A 486 -17.13 15.17 10.49
N ILE A 487 -18.43 15.44 10.48
CA ILE A 487 -19.26 15.72 11.65
C ILE A 487 -20.43 14.76 11.62
N GLY A 488 -20.50 13.88 12.62
CA GLY A 488 -21.63 12.97 12.81
C GLY A 488 -22.61 13.52 13.83
N LEU A 489 -23.85 13.77 13.42
CA LEU A 489 -24.91 14.34 14.26
C LEU A 489 -25.89 13.26 14.76
N GLY A 490 -26.08 13.16 16.07
CA GLY A 490 -27.03 12.24 16.70
C GLY A 490 -26.54 10.78 16.77
N ASN A 491 -27.47 9.84 16.99
CA ASN A 491 -27.13 8.46 17.38
C ASN A 491 -27.25 7.43 16.25
N THR A 492 -27.57 7.86 15.04
CA THR A 492 -27.84 6.99 13.88
C THR A 492 -26.71 7.01 12.84
N ILE A 493 -25.53 7.46 13.25
CA ILE A 493 -24.36 7.60 12.38
C ILE A 493 -23.49 6.34 12.38
N ASP A 494 -22.89 6.04 11.23
CA ASP A 494 -21.75 5.14 11.11
C ASP A 494 -20.46 5.88 11.46
N SER A 495 -20.15 5.97 12.75
CA SER A 495 -18.96 6.70 13.25
C SER A 495 -17.65 6.14 12.69
N LEU A 496 -17.55 4.81 12.51
CA LEU A 496 -16.37 4.17 11.96
C LEU A 496 -16.15 4.57 10.49
N LEU A 497 -17.23 4.64 9.71
CA LEU A 497 -17.16 5.14 8.33
C LEU A 497 -16.71 6.61 8.30
N LEU A 498 -17.34 7.49 9.10
CA LEU A 498 -17.02 8.92 9.11
C LEU A 498 -15.58 9.19 9.58
N GLU A 499 -15.08 8.42 10.55
CA GLU A 499 -13.69 8.45 11.00
C GLU A 499 -12.71 8.03 9.88
N THR A 500 -13.11 7.08 9.02
CA THR A 500 -12.31 6.61 7.88
C THR A 500 -12.37 7.57 6.68
N ILE A 501 -13.47 8.33 6.53
CA ILE A 501 -13.62 9.38 5.51
C ILE A 501 -12.79 10.62 5.87
N ALA A 502 -12.65 10.95 7.14
CA ALA A 502 -11.86 12.09 7.58
C ALA A 502 -10.38 11.97 7.19
N SER A 503 -9.68 13.12 7.04
CA SER A 503 -8.25 13.14 6.74
C SER A 503 -7.40 12.51 7.85
N SER A 504 -7.87 12.54 9.08
CA SER A 504 -7.33 11.77 10.20
C SER A 504 -8.42 11.54 11.25
N ARG A 505 -8.17 10.62 12.20
CA ARG A 505 -9.12 10.30 13.27
C ARG A 505 -9.50 11.52 14.12
N LYS A 506 -8.61 12.52 14.26
CA LYS A 506 -8.89 13.76 15.01
C LYS A 506 -9.76 14.76 14.24
N ASP A 507 -9.95 14.54 12.94
CA ASP A 507 -10.78 15.39 12.06
C ASP A 507 -12.22 14.87 11.94
N PHE A 508 -12.55 13.82 12.71
CA PHE A 508 -13.92 13.38 12.95
C PHE A 508 -14.43 13.98 14.26
N TYR A 509 -15.59 14.62 14.19
CA TYR A 509 -16.28 15.20 15.34
C TYR A 509 -17.64 14.53 15.54
N TYR A 510 -17.88 14.07 16.77
CA TYR A 510 -19.17 13.55 17.17
C TYR A 510 -20.00 14.62 17.87
N ALA A 511 -21.21 14.86 17.36
CA ALA A 511 -22.19 15.79 17.91
C ALA A 511 -23.42 15.02 18.38
N PRO A 512 -23.57 14.69 19.68
CA PRO A 512 -24.77 14.04 20.20
C PRO A 512 -26.06 14.82 19.89
N ASP A 513 -25.98 16.16 19.90
CA ASP A 513 -27.10 17.06 19.66
C ASP A 513 -26.63 18.32 18.89
N VAL A 514 -27.57 19.09 18.34
CA VAL A 514 -27.29 20.34 17.61
C VAL A 514 -26.58 21.39 18.47
N VAL A 515 -26.73 21.36 19.80
CA VAL A 515 -26.04 22.30 20.70
C VAL A 515 -24.51 22.12 20.69
N ASP A 516 -24.01 20.95 20.30
CA ASP A 516 -22.57 20.67 20.22
C ASP A 516 -21.93 21.24 18.95
N LEU A 517 -22.73 21.48 17.89
CA LEU A 517 -22.23 21.90 16.59
C LEU A 517 -21.48 23.24 16.68
N ASP A 518 -21.96 24.19 17.48
CA ASP A 518 -21.30 25.48 17.66
C ASP A 518 -19.85 25.36 18.17
N ARG A 519 -19.60 24.44 19.10
CA ARG A 519 -18.25 24.18 19.61
C ARG A 519 -17.39 23.48 18.56
N ILE A 520 -17.96 22.53 17.83
CA ILE A 520 -17.28 21.76 16.80
C ILE A 520 -16.84 22.67 15.66
N TYR A 521 -17.73 23.49 15.10
CA TYR A 521 -17.39 24.41 14.02
C TYR A 521 -16.32 25.43 14.43
N ARG A 522 -16.27 25.86 15.70
CA ARG A 522 -15.16 26.70 16.18
C ARG A 522 -13.83 25.95 16.20
N ALA A 523 -13.81 24.70 16.64
CA ALA A 523 -12.59 23.88 16.57
C ALA A 523 -12.12 23.69 15.12
N ILE A 524 -13.04 23.56 14.17
CA ILE A 524 -12.74 23.48 12.74
C ILE A 524 -12.14 24.80 12.23
N LEU A 525 -12.65 25.96 12.67
CA LEU A 525 -12.05 27.26 12.35
C LEU A 525 -10.60 27.36 12.83
N ASP A 526 -10.31 26.89 14.04
CA ASP A 526 -8.94 26.89 14.57
C ASP A 526 -8.01 26.01 13.72
N VAL A 527 -8.50 24.84 13.29
CA VAL A 527 -7.75 23.94 12.40
C VAL A 527 -7.47 24.61 11.04
N VAL A 528 -8.48 25.19 10.40
CA VAL A 528 -8.32 25.88 9.10
C VAL A 528 -7.40 27.10 9.21
N ALA A 529 -7.52 27.88 10.29
CA ALA A 529 -6.70 29.07 10.53
C ALA A 529 -5.22 28.76 10.82
N GLN A 530 -4.90 27.55 11.25
CA GLN A 530 -3.53 27.12 11.54
C GLN A 530 -2.81 26.46 10.35
N MET A 531 -3.51 26.27 9.22
CA MET A 531 -2.94 25.66 8.02
C MET A 531 -2.15 26.69 7.20
N ASN A 532 -0.92 26.95 7.63
CA ASN A 532 -0.10 28.02 7.04
C ASN A 532 0.83 27.55 5.90
N LEU A 533 0.96 26.23 5.69
CA LEU A 533 1.69 25.68 4.55
C LEU A 533 0.87 24.57 3.92
N THR A 534 0.88 24.50 2.60
CA THR A 534 0.10 23.55 1.81
C THR A 534 0.98 22.80 0.80
N ASP A 535 0.41 21.80 0.14
CA ASP A 535 1.08 21.05 -0.93
C ASP A 535 2.43 20.42 -0.51
N LEU A 536 2.53 19.94 0.73
CA LEU A 536 3.76 19.36 1.23
C LEU A 536 4.10 18.09 0.48
N VAL A 537 5.32 18.00 -0.05
CA VAL A 537 5.92 16.82 -0.64
C VAL A 537 7.26 16.58 0.05
N VAL A 538 7.29 15.65 0.98
CA VAL A 538 8.52 15.24 1.68
C VAL A 538 9.18 14.15 0.86
N GLU A 539 10.45 14.31 0.51
CA GLU A 539 11.22 13.34 -0.26
C GLU A 539 12.51 12.98 0.48
N ASP A 540 12.89 11.72 0.50
CA ASP A 540 14.21 11.28 0.99
C ASP A 540 14.84 10.28 0.03
N THR A 541 16.04 10.59 -0.45
CA THR A 541 16.82 9.71 -1.32
C THR A 541 18.00 9.14 -0.50
N PRO A 542 18.00 7.84 -0.16
CA PRO A 542 19.13 7.15 0.44
C PRO A 542 20.39 7.30 -0.42
N ALA A 543 21.54 7.37 0.23
CA ALA A 543 22.83 7.57 -0.43
C ALA A 543 23.35 6.24 -1.00
N GLU A 544 22.79 5.74 -2.10
CA GLU A 544 23.30 4.48 -2.67
C GLU A 544 24.76 4.60 -3.20
N PRO A 545 25.60 3.55 -3.05
CA PRO A 545 25.35 2.26 -2.40
C PRO A 545 25.66 2.25 -0.89
N PHE A 546 25.87 3.41 -0.29
CA PHE A 546 26.24 3.58 1.12
C PHE A 546 25.09 3.20 2.05
N THR A 547 23.87 3.58 1.72
CA THR A 547 22.64 3.20 2.43
C THR A 547 21.56 2.80 1.45
N ARG A 548 20.63 1.94 1.90
CA ARG A 548 19.46 1.52 1.13
C ARG A 548 18.22 1.49 2.02
N TYR A 549 17.07 1.88 1.49
CA TYR A 549 15.81 1.78 2.21
C TYR A 549 15.44 0.33 2.53
N VAL A 550 15.02 0.09 3.78
CA VAL A 550 14.43 -1.19 4.17
C VAL A 550 12.95 -1.17 3.81
N ALA A 551 12.57 -1.89 2.76
CA ALA A 551 11.20 -1.95 2.28
C ALA A 551 10.20 -2.26 3.41
N GLY A 552 9.06 -1.56 3.43
CA GLY A 552 8.01 -1.75 4.42
C GLY A 552 8.22 -1.05 5.78
N SER A 553 9.40 -0.46 6.03
CA SER A 553 9.73 0.13 7.33
C SER A 553 9.14 1.51 7.59
N GLY A 554 8.69 2.23 6.55
CA GLY A 554 8.21 3.60 6.68
C GLY A 554 6.85 3.77 7.38
N ARG A 555 6.75 4.78 8.24
CA ARG A 555 5.54 5.22 8.96
C ARG A 555 5.47 6.76 8.99
N PRO A 556 4.42 7.42 8.47
CA PRO A 556 3.44 6.83 7.55
C PRO A 556 4.15 6.21 6.33
N PRO A 557 3.51 5.31 5.60
CA PRO A 557 4.20 4.60 4.53
C PRO A 557 4.54 5.53 3.36
N PRO A 558 5.79 5.55 2.86
CA PRO A 558 6.18 6.37 1.73
C PRO A 558 5.81 5.74 0.38
N LEU A 559 5.52 6.62 -0.55
CA LEU A 559 5.58 6.37 -1.98
C LEU A 559 7.06 6.19 -2.41
N VAL A 560 7.50 4.97 -2.73
CA VAL A 560 8.92 4.74 -3.09
C VAL A 560 9.11 4.63 -4.60
N VAL A 561 9.86 5.57 -5.20
CA VAL A 561 10.24 5.59 -6.63
C VAL A 561 11.75 5.73 -6.75
N ASN A 562 12.43 4.77 -7.38
CA ASN A 562 13.89 4.78 -7.59
C ASN A 562 14.67 5.06 -6.29
N ASP A 563 14.34 4.29 -5.25
CA ASP A 563 14.83 4.44 -3.87
C ASP A 563 14.53 5.79 -3.20
N THR A 564 13.84 6.72 -3.85
CA THR A 564 13.36 7.95 -3.21
C THR A 564 12.03 7.70 -2.53
N LEU A 565 12.01 7.86 -1.21
CA LEU A 565 10.81 7.84 -0.37
C LEU A 565 10.09 9.17 -0.55
N THR A 566 8.80 9.17 -0.86
CA THR A 566 8.00 10.39 -1.02
C THR A 566 6.74 10.32 -0.15
N TRP A 567 6.41 11.39 0.54
CA TRP A 567 5.15 11.57 1.27
C TRP A 567 4.49 12.86 0.81
N THR A 568 3.18 12.85 0.63
CA THR A 568 2.42 14.05 0.27
C THR A 568 1.41 14.38 1.35
N TRP A 569 1.34 15.64 1.76
CA TRP A 569 0.38 16.12 2.75
C TRP A 569 -0.33 17.39 2.24
N PRO A 570 -1.64 17.52 2.47
CA PRO A 570 -2.39 18.68 2.00
C PRO A 570 -1.95 19.97 2.69
N SER A 571 -1.68 19.90 4.00
CA SER A 571 -1.18 21.01 4.81
C SER A 571 -0.31 20.52 5.97
N LEU A 572 0.51 21.41 6.53
CA LEU A 572 1.30 21.11 7.73
C LEU A 572 0.40 21.31 8.98
N PRO A 573 0.15 20.27 9.80
CA PRO A 573 -0.57 20.43 11.06
C PRO A 573 0.23 21.30 12.05
N ALA A 574 -0.46 21.94 13.00
CA ALA A 574 0.18 22.77 14.02
C ALA A 574 1.24 22.03 14.85
N ASP A 575 1.03 20.75 15.14
CA ASP A 575 1.99 19.90 15.87
C ASP A 575 3.20 19.45 15.00
N GLY A 576 3.17 19.74 13.70
CA GLY A 576 4.14 19.28 12.72
C GLY A 576 3.86 17.89 12.16
N LEU A 577 4.79 17.39 11.33
CA LEU A 577 4.77 16.03 10.77
C LEU A 577 6.01 15.27 11.20
N THR A 578 5.86 13.96 11.43
CA THR A 578 6.98 13.05 11.72
C THR A 578 6.88 11.79 10.89
N PHE A 579 8.01 11.40 10.27
CA PHE A 579 8.16 10.21 9.45
C PHE A 579 9.29 9.35 10.04
N THR A 580 9.05 8.06 10.22
CA THR A 580 10.05 7.11 10.71
C THR A 580 10.23 5.96 9.73
N TYR A 581 11.46 5.56 9.45
CA TYR A 581 11.76 4.45 8.54
C TYR A 581 13.17 3.90 8.78
N LYS A 582 13.56 2.79 8.14
CA LYS A 582 14.89 2.18 8.33
C LYS A 582 15.75 2.25 7.07
N LEU A 583 17.05 2.48 7.26
CA LEU A 583 18.09 2.38 6.23
C LEU A 583 19.11 1.30 6.58
N ALA A 584 19.38 0.39 5.65
CA ALA A 584 20.45 -0.61 5.77
C ALA A 584 21.77 -0.03 5.24
N ALA A 585 22.87 -0.27 5.94
CA ALA A 585 24.21 0.15 5.55
C ALA A 585 24.85 -0.82 4.54
N GLY A 586 25.19 -0.34 3.35
CA GLY A 586 25.76 -1.17 2.27
C GLY A 586 27.29 -1.10 2.16
N ALA A 587 27.84 0.11 2.11
CA ALA A 587 29.28 0.34 1.95
C ALA A 587 29.90 0.92 3.24
N PRO A 588 31.12 0.50 3.64
CA PRO A 588 31.82 1.13 4.76
C PRO A 588 32.24 2.56 4.42
N GLY A 589 32.34 3.41 5.44
CA GLY A 589 32.70 4.82 5.28
C GLY A 589 31.95 5.71 6.27
N GLN A 590 32.19 7.02 6.19
CA GLN A 590 31.45 8.02 6.95
C GLN A 590 30.87 9.04 5.96
N GLY A 591 29.58 9.32 6.06
CA GLY A 591 28.90 10.20 5.13
C GLY A 591 27.41 10.36 5.45
N PRO A 592 26.67 11.15 4.66
CA PRO A 592 25.24 11.31 4.85
C PRO A 592 24.51 9.98 4.56
N ALA A 593 23.49 9.66 5.36
CA ALA A 593 22.66 8.48 5.12
C ALA A 593 21.70 8.67 3.93
N GLY A 594 21.47 9.90 3.48
CA GLY A 594 20.63 10.21 2.34
C GLY A 594 20.60 11.70 2.07
N ARG A 595 19.55 12.13 1.36
CA ARG A 595 19.21 13.54 1.14
C ARG A 595 17.71 13.70 1.28
N ALA A 596 17.29 14.28 2.41
CA ALA A 596 15.89 14.60 2.65
C ALA A 596 15.57 16.05 2.26
N ARG A 597 14.39 16.27 1.69
CA ARG A 597 13.84 17.60 1.43
C ARG A 597 12.32 17.63 1.59
N VAL A 598 11.77 18.81 1.79
CA VAL A 598 10.33 19.09 1.75
C VAL A 598 10.09 20.15 0.70
N ARG A 599 9.20 19.89 -0.25
CA ARG A 599 8.65 20.92 -1.15
C ARG A 599 7.30 21.31 -0.61
N TYR A 600 6.96 22.59 -0.64
CA TYR A 600 5.70 23.08 -0.08
C TYR A 600 5.31 24.38 -0.75
N THR A 601 4.03 24.72 -0.68
CA THR A 601 3.51 26.06 -0.95
C THR A 601 3.43 26.81 0.38
N ASP A 602 4.12 27.94 0.47
CA ASP A 602 4.19 28.79 1.65
C ASP A 602 2.95 29.69 1.76
N ALA A 603 2.75 30.34 2.91
CA ALA A 603 1.63 31.25 3.16
C ALA A 603 1.59 32.47 2.22
N ASP A 604 2.69 32.80 1.56
CA ASP A 604 2.75 33.84 0.54
C ASP A 604 2.37 33.35 -0.88
N GLY A 605 1.95 32.08 -1.02
CA GLY A 605 1.59 31.42 -2.27
C GLY A 605 2.80 30.90 -3.08
N THR A 606 4.02 31.10 -2.59
CA THR A 606 5.24 30.69 -3.29
C THR A 606 5.58 29.23 -3.01
N ARG A 607 5.90 28.47 -4.06
CA ARG A 607 6.48 27.14 -3.90
C ARG A 607 7.95 27.23 -3.47
N ARG A 608 8.31 26.49 -2.43
CA ARG A 608 9.64 26.48 -1.82
C ARG A 608 10.10 25.07 -1.54
N THR A 609 11.40 24.91 -1.33
CA THR A 609 12.05 23.67 -0.93
C THR A 609 12.88 23.89 0.34
N PHE A 610 12.63 23.08 1.38
CA PHE A 610 13.50 22.96 2.54
C PHE A 610 14.33 21.69 2.41
N THR A 611 15.64 21.77 2.61
CA THR A 611 16.52 20.59 2.65
C THR A 611 16.93 20.33 4.09
N PHE A 612 16.79 19.09 4.55
CA PHE A 612 17.15 18.75 5.92
C PHE A 612 18.67 18.79 6.11
N PRO A 613 19.15 19.19 7.30
CA PRO A 613 20.53 18.92 7.69
C PRO A 613 20.78 17.40 7.73
N GLU A 614 21.87 16.96 7.12
CA GLU A 614 22.23 15.55 7.04
C GLU A 614 23.21 15.15 8.15
N PRO A 615 22.77 14.44 9.21
CA PRO A 615 23.69 13.91 10.21
C PRO A 615 24.61 12.84 9.59
N PRO A 616 25.89 12.76 10.02
CA PRO A 616 26.81 11.76 9.52
C PRO A 616 26.41 10.37 10.03
N LEU A 617 26.44 9.39 9.14
CA LEU A 617 26.37 7.96 9.45
C LEU A 617 27.78 7.36 9.30
N ALA A 618 28.24 6.60 10.29
CA ALA A 618 29.51 5.88 10.23
C ALA A 618 29.25 4.38 10.05
N VAL A 619 29.65 3.83 8.91
CA VAL A 619 29.58 2.39 8.62
C VAL A 619 30.98 1.79 8.74
N VAL A 620 31.20 0.97 9.75
CA VAL A 620 32.49 0.31 9.99
C VAL A 620 32.49 -1.12 9.46
N LEU A 621 33.64 -1.55 8.95
CA LEU A 621 33.91 -2.97 8.75
C LEU A 621 34.16 -3.63 10.11
N PRO A 622 33.83 -4.93 10.27
CA PRO A 622 34.25 -5.69 11.44
C PRO A 622 35.78 -5.62 11.56
N THR A 623 36.31 -5.24 12.73
CA THR A 623 37.77 -5.17 12.93
C THR A 623 38.36 -6.58 12.95
N PRO A 624 39.37 -6.90 12.12
CA PRO A 624 40.11 -8.16 12.25
C PRO A 624 41.02 -8.09 13.48
N THR A 625 40.87 -9.04 14.40
CA THR A 625 41.72 -9.15 15.60
C THR A 625 43.15 -9.58 15.22
N PRO A 626 44.22 -8.84 15.57
CA PRO A 626 45.61 -9.19 15.22
C PRO A 626 46.14 -10.42 15.98
N GLY A 627 46.84 -11.31 15.28
CA GLY A 627 47.25 -12.64 15.74
C GLY A 627 48.55 -12.74 16.54
N SER A 628 48.74 -13.88 17.21
CA SER A 628 50.01 -14.38 17.74
C SER A 628 50.69 -15.34 16.75
N ALA A 629 52.03 -15.35 16.77
CA ALA A 629 52.97 -15.99 15.84
C ALA A 629 52.91 -17.55 15.78
N PRO A 630 53.45 -18.18 14.70
CA PRO A 630 53.00 -19.47 14.20
C PRO A 630 53.79 -20.68 14.74
N PRO A 631 53.16 -21.84 15.00
CA PRO A 631 53.86 -23.12 14.96
C PRO A 631 53.77 -23.75 13.55
N THR A 632 54.91 -24.33 13.20
CA THR A 632 55.28 -25.18 12.06
C THR A 632 54.16 -26.03 11.44
N ALA A 633 54.15 -26.07 10.11
CA ALA A 633 53.20 -26.79 9.27
C ALA A 633 53.29 -28.32 9.38
N ALA A 634 52.14 -28.98 9.61
CA ALA A 634 51.61 -30.16 8.89
C ALA A 634 50.39 -30.74 9.66
N PRO A 635 49.43 -31.45 9.04
CA PRO A 635 48.96 -31.45 7.65
C PRO A 635 47.54 -30.81 7.54
N THR A 636 47.04 -30.72 6.31
CA THR A 636 45.71 -30.22 5.91
C THR A 636 44.53 -30.69 6.80
N ASP A 637 43.81 -29.75 7.41
CA ASP A 637 42.50 -29.97 8.04
C ASP A 637 41.37 -29.24 7.28
N ASP A 638 40.56 -30.08 6.65
CA ASP A 638 39.09 -30.06 6.43
C ASP A 638 38.28 -28.76 6.77
N PRO A 639 37.42 -28.23 5.88
CA PRO A 639 36.61 -27.03 6.11
C PRO A 639 35.41 -27.26 7.05
N GLY A 640 35.65 -27.75 8.28
CA GLY A 640 34.61 -28.33 9.12
C GLY A 640 34.62 -28.02 10.63
N LEU A 641 35.32 -26.99 11.15
CA LEU A 641 35.30 -26.72 12.60
C LEU A 641 34.47 -25.48 13.02
N PRO A 642 33.57 -25.61 14.02
CA PRO A 642 32.66 -24.56 14.48
C PRO A 642 33.36 -23.51 15.37
N THR A 643 32.87 -22.26 15.31
CA THR A 643 33.31 -21.12 16.14
C THR A 643 33.38 -21.51 17.65
N PRO A 644 34.46 -21.16 18.38
CA PRO A 644 34.56 -21.46 19.80
C PRO A 644 33.50 -20.72 20.61
N LEU A 645 32.85 -21.43 21.54
CA LEU A 645 31.87 -20.85 22.47
C LEU A 645 32.58 -19.96 23.51
N PRO A 646 31.89 -18.94 24.06
CA PRO A 646 32.43 -18.19 25.20
C PRO A 646 32.68 -19.12 26.39
N ALA A 647 33.61 -18.73 27.29
CA ALA A 647 33.91 -19.51 28.48
C ALA A 647 32.64 -19.69 29.34
N THR A 648 32.36 -20.94 29.74
CA THR A 648 31.19 -21.25 30.58
C THR A 648 31.29 -20.47 31.89
N PRO A 649 30.29 -19.65 32.24
CA PRO A 649 30.30 -18.92 33.50
C PRO A 649 30.30 -19.91 34.69
N VAL A 650 31.05 -19.58 35.75
CA VAL A 650 31.10 -20.39 36.97
C VAL A 650 29.69 -20.44 37.60
N PRO A 651 29.14 -21.62 37.91
CA PRO A 651 27.81 -21.72 38.51
C PRO A 651 27.75 -20.95 39.83
N VAL A 652 26.86 -19.96 39.91
CA VAL A 652 26.59 -19.21 41.14
C VAL A 652 25.27 -19.71 41.72
N ALA A 653 25.27 -20.19 42.96
CA ALA A 653 24.04 -20.55 43.65
C ALA A 653 23.23 -19.28 43.98
N CYS A 654 21.99 -19.21 43.50
CA CYS A 654 21.13 -18.06 43.81
C CYS A 654 20.72 -18.06 45.29
N ALA A 655 20.56 -16.88 45.88
CA ALA A 655 19.97 -16.76 47.21
C ALA A 655 18.56 -17.42 47.24
N PRO A 656 18.15 -18.05 48.36
CA PRO A 656 16.86 -18.72 48.48
C PRO A 656 15.70 -17.83 48.03
N GLY A 657 14.85 -18.32 47.12
CA GLY A 657 13.70 -17.58 46.57
C GLY A 657 14.04 -16.44 45.59
N LYS A 658 15.31 -16.25 45.21
CA LYS A 658 15.74 -15.19 44.27
C LYS A 658 16.07 -15.70 42.86
N ALA A 659 15.93 -17.00 42.60
CA ALA A 659 16.17 -17.57 41.28
C ALA A 659 15.07 -17.23 40.28
N TRP A 660 15.47 -16.96 39.04
CA TRP A 660 14.60 -16.91 37.87
C TRP A 660 14.80 -18.17 37.04
N TRP A 661 13.70 -18.78 36.64
CA TRP A 661 13.69 -20.03 35.89
C TRP A 661 13.25 -19.77 34.46
N LEU A 662 14.06 -20.20 33.51
CA LEU A 662 13.77 -20.11 32.09
C LEU A 662 13.76 -21.52 31.50
N GLN A 663 12.62 -21.95 30.99
CA GLN A 663 12.55 -23.15 30.16
C GLN A 663 12.83 -22.79 28.70
N VAL A 664 13.80 -23.45 28.08
CA VAL A 664 14.05 -23.32 26.64
C VAL A 664 13.75 -24.64 25.95
N VAL A 665 13.00 -24.57 24.85
CA VAL A 665 12.59 -25.70 24.03
C VAL A 665 13.25 -25.59 22.64
N VAL A 666 13.89 -26.64 22.15
CA VAL A 666 14.39 -26.72 20.76
C VAL A 666 13.69 -27.87 20.06
N PHE A 667 13.07 -27.60 18.91
CA PHE A 667 12.25 -28.58 18.21
C PHE A 667 12.42 -28.51 16.69
N PRO A 668 12.40 -29.66 15.99
CA PRO A 668 12.42 -29.70 14.54
C PRO A 668 11.09 -29.18 14.02
N ASP A 669 11.14 -28.26 13.08
CA ASP A 669 9.96 -27.66 12.47
C ASP A 669 9.99 -28.00 10.99
N THR A 670 9.16 -28.95 10.64
CA THR A 670 9.21 -29.63 9.34
C THR A 670 7.91 -29.49 8.57
N VAL A 671 6.91 -28.84 9.15
CA VAL A 671 5.64 -28.53 8.53
C VAL A 671 5.44 -27.02 8.46
N GLY A 672 4.97 -26.54 7.30
CA GLY A 672 4.86 -25.12 7.00
C GLY A 672 5.24 -24.78 5.57
N SER A 673 4.55 -23.81 4.98
CA SER A 673 4.87 -23.21 3.69
C SER A 673 5.31 -21.75 3.91
N GLY A 674 6.62 -21.52 3.89
CA GLY A 674 7.19 -20.18 3.72
C GLY A 674 7.55 -19.92 2.26
N SER A 675 7.95 -18.70 1.90
CA SER A 675 8.45 -18.32 0.55
C SER A 675 9.80 -18.97 0.18
N TYR A 676 10.20 -20.03 0.88
CA TYR A 676 11.46 -20.72 0.71
C TYR A 676 11.31 -21.87 -0.29
N ARG A 677 12.39 -22.20 -1.02
CA ARG A 677 12.40 -23.23 -2.07
C ARG A 677 12.09 -24.67 -1.59
N CYS A 678 11.88 -24.91 -0.30
CA CYS A 678 11.62 -26.23 0.29
C CYS A 678 10.59 -26.15 1.46
N PRO A 679 9.80 -27.20 1.75
CA PRO A 679 8.78 -27.21 2.81
C PRO A 679 9.36 -27.27 4.25
N GLY A 680 8.69 -26.60 5.20
CA GLY A 680 8.99 -26.57 6.65
C GLY A 680 9.05 -25.14 7.24
N CYS A 681 9.19 -25.03 8.58
CA CYS A 681 9.36 -23.78 9.33
C CYS A 681 8.09 -22.91 9.50
N ASN A 682 7.00 -23.42 10.09
CA ASN A 682 5.83 -22.59 10.46
C ASN A 682 5.96 -21.88 11.83
N GLY A 683 7.02 -22.15 12.58
CA GLY A 683 7.33 -21.60 13.90
C GLY A 683 6.54 -22.20 15.06
N THR A 684 5.75 -23.25 14.84
CA THR A 684 4.78 -23.80 15.82
C THR A 684 4.93 -25.31 15.93
N TRP A 685 5.32 -25.80 17.12
CA TRP A 685 5.35 -27.24 17.39
C TRP A 685 3.96 -27.88 17.27
N ASP A 686 3.69 -28.56 16.17
CA ASP A 686 2.41 -29.21 15.87
C ASP A 686 2.56 -30.70 15.50
N GLY A 687 1.44 -31.37 15.23
CA GLY A 687 1.44 -32.82 14.93
C GLY A 687 2.18 -33.21 13.65
N GLY A 688 2.49 -32.23 12.80
CA GLY A 688 3.22 -32.37 11.55
C GLY A 688 4.75 -32.35 11.72
N ASP A 689 5.25 -31.77 12.81
CA ASP A 689 6.69 -31.58 13.06
C ASP A 689 7.48 -32.84 13.42
N HIS A 690 6.86 -33.99 13.17
CA HIS A 690 7.35 -35.32 13.44
C HIS A 690 7.31 -36.19 12.17
N TRP A 691 8.15 -35.89 11.18
CA TRP A 691 8.38 -36.82 10.07
C TRP A 691 9.80 -37.43 10.11
N GLN A 692 9.85 -38.71 9.77
CA GLN A 692 10.88 -39.69 10.12
C GLN A 692 12.29 -39.35 9.58
N LEU A 693 13.30 -39.27 10.45
CA LEU A 693 14.66 -39.85 10.28
C LEU A 693 15.50 -39.72 11.59
N VAL A 694 16.10 -40.85 11.99
CA VAL A 694 16.97 -41.18 13.15
C VAL A 694 16.37 -40.99 14.57
N ASP A 695 15.80 -42.07 15.12
CA ASP A 695 15.39 -42.30 16.53
C ASP A 695 14.35 -41.37 17.20
N GLY A 696 13.85 -40.33 16.53
CA GLY A 696 12.77 -39.48 17.05
C GLY A 696 13.20 -38.60 18.23
N ARG A 697 14.49 -38.25 18.29
CA ARG A 697 15.09 -37.36 19.29
C ARG A 697 15.89 -36.26 18.58
N VAL A 698 15.66 -35.02 18.98
CA VAL A 698 16.46 -33.87 18.51
C VAL A 698 17.87 -34.00 19.12
N PRO A 699 18.94 -33.96 18.30
CA PRO A 699 20.30 -33.95 18.83
C PRO A 699 20.55 -32.77 19.79
N ALA A 700 21.63 -32.85 20.58
CA ALA A 700 21.97 -31.79 21.51
C ALA A 700 22.21 -30.46 20.77
N SER A 701 21.68 -29.37 21.32
CA SER A 701 21.83 -28.01 20.81
C SER A 701 22.46 -27.13 21.89
N THR A 702 23.46 -26.33 21.56
CA THR A 702 24.07 -25.44 22.56
C THR A 702 23.38 -24.09 22.59
N LEU A 703 22.96 -23.64 23.76
CA LEU A 703 22.40 -22.32 23.99
C LEU A 703 23.32 -21.43 24.82
N ILE A 704 23.20 -20.13 24.61
CA ILE A 704 23.81 -19.09 25.46
C ILE A 704 22.69 -18.19 25.98
N VAL A 705 22.59 -18.03 27.30
CA VAL A 705 21.75 -17.02 27.93
C VAL A 705 22.64 -15.89 28.43
N ALA A 706 22.38 -14.66 27.99
CA ALA A 706 23.09 -13.47 28.40
C ALA A 706 22.17 -12.45 29.06
N ASP A 707 22.73 -11.57 29.89
CA ASP A 707 22.02 -10.42 30.47
C ASP A 707 21.79 -9.29 29.43
N ALA A 708 21.18 -8.19 29.87
CA ALA A 708 20.93 -7.01 29.04
C ALA A 708 22.20 -6.36 28.47
N ALA A 709 23.35 -6.55 29.13
CA ALA A 709 24.65 -6.04 28.71
C ALA A 709 25.39 -7.01 27.77
N GLY A 710 24.85 -8.21 27.54
CA GLY A 710 25.43 -9.24 26.69
C GLY A 710 26.41 -10.16 27.41
N SER A 711 26.54 -10.09 28.73
CA SER A 711 27.41 -10.98 29.51
C SER A 711 26.76 -12.37 29.62
N PRO A 712 27.47 -13.48 29.33
CA PRO A 712 26.90 -14.81 29.42
C PRO A 712 26.60 -15.17 30.89
N LEU A 713 25.32 -15.41 31.18
CA LEU A 713 24.83 -15.89 32.47
C LEU A 713 24.79 -17.42 32.52
N TRP A 714 24.58 -18.07 31.37
CA TRP A 714 24.54 -19.52 31.25
C TRP A 714 24.93 -19.98 29.85
N ILE A 715 25.68 -21.07 29.74
CA ILE A 715 26.01 -21.74 28.49
C ILE A 715 25.87 -23.23 28.73
N GLY A 716 25.16 -23.93 27.86
CA GLY A 716 24.99 -25.37 28.01
C GLY A 716 24.20 -26.01 26.89
N ASP A 717 24.30 -27.32 26.84
CA ASP A 717 23.59 -28.14 25.86
C ASP A 717 22.17 -28.45 26.32
N VAL A 718 21.26 -28.45 25.36
CA VAL A 718 19.85 -28.80 25.50
C VAL A 718 19.61 -30.05 24.69
N SER A 719 19.20 -31.12 25.36
CA SER A 719 18.92 -32.41 24.73
C SER A 719 17.50 -32.88 25.03
N ALA A 720 16.94 -33.72 24.16
CA ALA A 720 15.71 -34.44 24.49
C ALA A 720 15.95 -35.38 25.70
N GLY A 721 14.96 -35.50 26.58
CA GLY A 721 14.99 -36.43 27.71
C GLY A 721 14.88 -37.90 27.27
N ALA A 722 14.65 -38.81 28.24
CA ALA A 722 14.50 -40.24 27.94
C ALA A 722 13.32 -40.58 27.00
N THR A 723 12.30 -39.71 26.94
CA THR A 723 11.09 -39.83 26.11
C THR A 723 11.22 -39.06 24.78
N ARG A 724 10.54 -39.53 23.72
CA ARG A 724 10.47 -38.84 22.42
C ARG A 724 9.81 -37.46 22.60
N GLY A 725 10.38 -36.41 22.00
CA GLY A 725 9.87 -35.03 22.14
C GLY A 725 10.94 -33.96 21.89
N PRO A 726 10.59 -32.66 22.02
CA PRO A 726 11.52 -31.57 21.80
C PRO A 726 12.58 -31.53 22.91
N ALA A 727 13.76 -31.00 22.60
CA ALA A 727 14.83 -30.83 23.57
C ALA A 727 14.46 -29.71 24.55
N ARG A 728 14.59 -29.95 25.87
CA ARG A 728 14.19 -28.97 26.91
C ARG A 728 15.32 -28.75 27.91
N ALA A 729 15.53 -27.50 28.30
CA ALA A 729 16.42 -27.14 29.41
C ALA A 729 15.73 -26.16 30.35
N ASN A 730 15.79 -26.45 31.65
CA ASN A 730 15.35 -25.55 32.71
C ASN A 730 16.58 -24.85 33.30
N ILE A 731 16.71 -23.55 33.03
CA ILE A 731 17.88 -22.76 33.36
C ILE A 731 17.58 -21.90 34.58
N GLN A 732 18.43 -22.01 35.60
CA GLN A 732 18.37 -21.16 36.80
C GLN A 732 19.28 -19.94 36.62
N LEU A 733 18.72 -18.74 36.75
CA LEU A 733 19.41 -17.45 36.57
C LEU A 733 19.27 -16.62 37.85
N CYS A 734 20.39 -16.08 38.35
CA CYS A 734 20.39 -15.27 39.58
C CYS A 734 20.26 -13.76 39.32
N ALA A 735 20.62 -13.31 38.13
CA ALA A 735 20.35 -11.94 37.66
C ALA A 735 18.87 -11.80 37.27
N PRO A 736 18.22 -10.63 37.41
CA PRO A 736 16.87 -10.40 36.90
C PRO A 736 16.84 -10.20 35.37
N PRO A 737 15.69 -10.46 34.70
CA PRO A 737 15.51 -10.19 33.27
C PRO A 737 15.62 -8.67 32.96
N PRO A 738 15.91 -8.26 31.72
CA PRO A 738 15.79 -9.05 30.50
C PRO A 738 16.99 -9.97 30.18
N TYR A 739 16.70 -11.06 29.48
CA TYR A 739 17.72 -11.99 28.96
C TYR A 739 17.72 -12.06 27.44
N ARG A 740 18.90 -12.29 26.86
CA ARG A 740 19.05 -12.71 25.46
C ARG A 740 19.45 -14.18 25.42
N VAL A 741 18.55 -15.02 24.94
CA VAL A 741 18.77 -16.47 24.74
C VAL A 741 19.16 -16.68 23.30
N THR A 742 20.29 -17.32 23.00
CA THR A 742 20.80 -17.53 21.64
C THR A 742 21.00 -19.01 21.39
N LEU A 743 20.51 -19.51 20.25
CA LEU A 743 20.85 -20.84 19.75
C LEU A 743 22.24 -20.76 19.11
N ALA A 744 23.27 -21.05 19.90
CA ALA A 744 24.66 -20.87 19.53
C ALA A 744 25.15 -21.97 18.59
N ARG A 745 24.68 -23.21 18.81
CA ARG A 745 24.90 -24.33 17.88
C ARG A 745 23.58 -25.07 17.69
N PRO A 746 23.01 -25.04 16.47
CA PRO A 746 21.85 -25.87 16.16
C PRO A 746 22.23 -27.36 16.22
N PRO A 747 21.25 -28.26 16.36
CA PRO A 747 21.53 -29.68 16.43
C PRO A 747 22.15 -30.18 15.12
N ALA A 748 23.03 -31.17 15.22
CA ALA A 748 23.69 -31.75 14.06
C ALA A 748 22.67 -32.21 13.00
N GLY A 749 22.88 -31.78 11.75
CA GLY A 749 21.96 -32.06 10.63
C GLY A 749 20.79 -31.07 10.50
N TYR A 750 20.72 -30.03 11.33
CA TYR A 750 19.71 -29.00 11.28
C TYR A 750 20.32 -27.59 11.25
N VAL A 751 19.60 -26.64 10.66
CA VAL A 751 19.84 -25.19 10.73
C VAL A 751 18.70 -24.52 11.49
N ALA A 752 18.90 -23.28 11.96
CA ALA A 752 17.78 -22.50 12.51
C ALA A 752 16.76 -22.21 11.40
N CYS A 753 15.47 -22.23 11.73
CA CYS A 753 14.44 -21.86 10.76
C CYS A 753 14.68 -20.43 10.23
N PRO A 754 14.62 -20.18 8.90
CA PRO A 754 14.96 -18.88 8.32
C PRO A 754 14.05 -17.72 8.77
N ASN A 755 12.81 -18.02 9.16
CA ASN A 755 11.85 -17.06 9.72
C ASN A 755 11.90 -16.96 11.25
N SER A 756 12.81 -17.70 11.90
CA SER A 756 13.00 -17.70 13.33
C SER A 756 14.35 -17.07 13.65
N PRO A 757 14.39 -15.90 14.33
CA PRO A 757 15.65 -15.29 14.72
C PRO A 757 16.51 -16.27 15.55
N PRO A 758 17.85 -16.27 15.43
CA PRO A 758 18.72 -17.19 16.18
C PRO A 758 18.82 -16.84 17.67
N TYR A 759 18.09 -15.81 18.13
CA TYR A 759 17.96 -15.45 19.53
C TYR A 759 16.54 -15.05 19.92
N ARG A 760 16.27 -15.01 21.22
CA ARG A 760 15.03 -14.58 21.86
C ARG A 760 15.34 -13.57 22.96
N LEU A 761 14.59 -12.48 23.00
CA LEU A 761 14.66 -11.51 24.09
C LEU A 761 13.56 -11.80 25.10
N ILE A 762 13.94 -12.25 26.28
CA ILE A 762 13.01 -12.55 27.37
C ILE A 762 12.90 -11.30 28.24
N ARG A 763 11.85 -10.52 28.03
CA ARG A 763 11.59 -9.28 28.78
C ARG A 763 11.06 -9.58 30.19
N PRO A 764 11.16 -8.64 31.15
CA PRO A 764 10.56 -8.83 32.49
C PRO A 764 9.07 -9.20 32.47
N SER A 765 8.32 -8.72 31.47
CA SER A 765 6.90 -9.04 31.27
C SER A 765 6.63 -10.53 30.99
N ALA A 766 7.61 -11.29 30.48
CA ALA A 766 7.47 -12.73 30.26
C ALA A 766 7.38 -13.53 31.58
N PHE A 767 7.64 -12.88 32.71
CA PHE A 767 7.59 -13.42 34.07
C PHE A 767 6.37 -12.87 34.85
N ALA A 768 5.36 -12.30 34.19
CA ALA A 768 4.21 -11.67 34.86
C ALA A 768 3.37 -12.64 35.74
N GLY A 769 3.54 -13.95 35.59
CA GLY A 769 2.92 -14.99 36.43
C GLY A 769 3.82 -15.57 37.54
N GLY A 770 5.03 -15.04 37.75
CA GLY A 770 6.01 -15.54 38.72
C GLY A 770 7.43 -15.60 38.15
N ARG A 771 8.40 -16.18 38.87
CA ARG A 771 9.80 -16.24 38.41
C ARG A 771 10.08 -17.36 37.39
N TRP A 772 9.10 -17.70 36.55
CA TRP A 772 9.17 -18.73 35.51
C TRP A 772 8.75 -18.16 34.15
N ALA A 773 9.50 -18.47 33.09
CA ALA A 773 9.17 -18.15 31.70
C ALA A 773 9.59 -19.29 30.75
N GLU A 774 8.97 -19.38 29.58
CA GLU A 774 9.30 -20.37 28.53
C GLU A 774 9.64 -19.67 27.21
N THR A 775 10.55 -20.25 26.42
CA THR A 775 10.85 -19.81 25.06
C THR A 775 11.24 -20.99 24.19
N ALA A 776 11.11 -20.85 22.87
CA ALA A 776 11.37 -21.95 21.93
C ALA A 776 12.12 -21.53 20.66
N PHE A 777 12.89 -22.48 20.11
CA PHE A 777 13.62 -22.39 18.85
C PHE A 777 13.21 -23.53 17.90
N ALA A 778 12.73 -23.15 16.72
CA ALA A 778 12.47 -24.04 15.61
C ALA A 778 13.75 -24.27 14.78
N VAL A 779 14.05 -25.53 14.47
CA VAL A 779 15.21 -25.94 13.65
C VAL A 779 14.77 -26.84 12.49
N TRP A 780 15.47 -26.81 11.37
CA TRP A 780 15.03 -27.44 10.12
C TRP A 780 16.20 -28.06 9.35
N PRO A 781 16.06 -29.23 8.70
CA PRO A 781 17.17 -29.94 8.07
C PRO A 781 17.79 -29.28 6.82
N GLY A 782 17.18 -28.22 6.27
CA GLY A 782 17.69 -27.51 5.10
C GLY A 782 17.34 -28.15 3.75
N CYS A 783 17.62 -27.44 2.65
CA CYS A 783 17.45 -27.93 1.28
C CYS A 783 18.68 -28.73 0.83
N GLY A 784 18.63 -30.06 0.84
CA GLY A 784 19.73 -30.90 0.35
C GLY A 784 19.77 -31.01 -1.18
N ILE A 785 20.73 -30.37 -1.87
CA ILE A 785 21.15 -30.72 -3.25
C ILE A 785 22.69 -30.58 -3.36
N ALA A 786 23.32 -31.61 -3.96
CA ALA A 786 24.77 -31.74 -4.18
C ALA A 786 25.39 -30.61 -5.03
N PRO A 787 26.68 -30.27 -4.84
CA PRO A 787 27.31 -29.14 -5.51
C PRO A 787 27.54 -29.38 -7.02
N PRO A 788 27.38 -28.34 -7.87
CA PRO A 788 27.68 -28.43 -9.30
C PRO A 788 29.21 -28.45 -9.54
N THR A 789 29.64 -29.30 -10.47
CA THR A 789 31.03 -29.41 -10.93
C THR A 789 31.39 -28.24 -11.85
N VAL A 790 32.38 -27.44 -11.45
CA VAL A 790 32.93 -26.34 -12.25
C VAL A 790 34.29 -26.77 -12.85
N PRO A 791 34.52 -26.63 -14.18
CA PRO A 791 35.82 -26.89 -14.80
C PRO A 791 36.81 -25.71 -14.57
N PRO A 792 38.12 -25.95 -14.56
CA PRO A 792 39.11 -25.01 -14.03
C PRO A 792 39.35 -23.79 -14.93
N ALA A 793 39.50 -22.63 -14.29
CA ALA A 793 39.76 -21.33 -14.90
C ALA A 793 41.25 -21.08 -15.20
N ARG A 794 41.50 -20.22 -16.21
CA ARG A 794 42.79 -19.55 -16.48
C ARG A 794 43.10 -18.49 -15.40
N PRO A 795 44.38 -18.15 -15.16
CA PRO A 795 44.80 -17.32 -14.04
C PRO A 795 44.36 -15.84 -14.20
N PRO A 796 43.99 -15.15 -13.10
CA PRO A 796 43.46 -13.80 -13.13
C PRO A 796 44.56 -12.73 -13.07
N THR A 797 44.36 -11.67 -13.85
CA THR A 797 44.92 -10.35 -13.60
C THR A 797 44.16 -9.72 -12.43
N ALA A 798 44.87 -9.17 -11.45
CA ALA A 798 44.27 -8.63 -10.23
C ALA A 798 43.40 -7.39 -10.51
N THR A 799 42.12 -7.50 -10.21
CA THR A 799 41.16 -6.38 -10.05
C THR A 799 40.64 -6.46 -8.62
N PRO A 800 40.45 -5.35 -7.88
CA PRO A 800 40.00 -5.37 -6.50
C PRO A 800 38.71 -6.19 -6.33
N THR A 801 38.74 -7.15 -5.40
CA THR A 801 37.62 -8.02 -5.07
C THR A 801 36.43 -7.18 -4.57
N PRO A 802 35.26 -7.23 -5.21
CA PRO A 802 34.06 -6.60 -4.68
C PRO A 802 33.73 -7.20 -3.32
N LEU A 803 33.37 -6.36 -2.34
CA LEU A 803 32.87 -6.86 -1.06
C LEU A 803 31.59 -7.69 -1.30
N PRO A 804 31.40 -8.82 -0.60
CA PRO A 804 30.21 -9.67 -0.79
C PRO A 804 28.94 -8.87 -0.51
N PRO A 805 27.84 -9.11 -1.25
CA PRO A 805 26.56 -8.42 -1.04
C PRO A 805 26.06 -8.65 0.40
N CYS A 806 25.37 -7.66 0.96
CA CYS A 806 24.68 -7.84 2.23
C CYS A 806 23.56 -8.89 2.07
N PRO A 807 23.39 -9.79 3.05
CA PRO A 807 22.37 -10.84 3.00
C PRO A 807 20.94 -10.29 2.99
#